data_AF-A0A924K2X8-F1
#
_entry.id   AF-A0A924K2X8-F1
#
_cell.length_a   1.000
_cell.length_b   1.000
_cell.length_c   1.000
_cell.angle_alpha   90.00
_cell.angle_beta   90.00
_cell.angle_gamma   90.00
#
_symmetry.space_group_name_H-M   'P 1'
#
loop_
_entity.id
_entity.type
_entity.pdbx_description
1 polymer ?
#
loop_
_entity_poly.entity_id
_entity_poly.type
_entity_poly.pdbx_seq_one_letter_code
_entity_poly.pdbx_strand_id
1 'polypeptide(L)'
;GGVIAFSAMKIQNFPDIDLPTVMVTAVLPGAAPGQLETDVARKLENSIATLQGLKHIYTKVQDGVVTVTAEFRLEKPVQEAVDDVRSAVARVRADLPGDVRDPTITKMDFASQPVLAFTVSSPRLDDEALSWFVDNDIARKLLAVRGVGAVNRVGGVNREVRVALDPLKLQALGITAADVSRQLRQVQTESAGGRTDLGGAEQPVRTLATVKTAEELARIAIALPASGNNPPRSIKLDDVATVTDTIAEQRSVALLNGKRVVGFEVARSRGESEVTVGAGVNAALAELKKAHPDLELVQAFDFVTPVEEEYHGSLHLLYEGAALAVLVVWLFLRDWRATFVSAVALPMSVIPAFIGMQLLGFSVNVVSLLALSLVVGILVDDAIVEVVNIVRHLRMGKTPYQAAMEAADEIGLAVIATTFTLIAVFLPTAFMSGIAGKFFKQFGWTAALAVFASLVVARVLTPMMSAYMLKPEAKGQPKDAAWMVMYLKAARWCLNHRLVTVLMAGAFFIGSAMLIPLLPTGFIPPDDNSQTQVYLELPPGATLSQTTTVAEEARQRLMRVQHVKSVYTTIGGGSAGTDPFANSGSAEVRKATLTILLTDRGDRPRKQVIENNIRTALETLPGVRTKVGLGGSGEKYVLVLTGEDPLALASAALAVEKDLRTIPGLGSVQSTASLVRPEVAVRPDFDKAADLGVTSSAIAETLRVATSGDYDISLPKLNLAQRQVPIVVKLDDAARKDLSVLERLAVPGSHGPVMLGQVATLSIAGGPAVIDRYDRTRNVNFEIELSGLPLGDVAAKAQELPSVKNLPAGVKVIEIGDAEVMGEL
;
A
#
# COMPACT_ATOMS: atom_id res chain seq x y z
N GLY A 1 23.76 -7.95 27.65
CA GLY A 1 23.90 -7.46 26.27
C GLY A 1 22.80 -8.00 25.39
N GLY A 2 23.00 -9.17 24.79
CA GLY A 2 22.09 -9.71 23.78
C GLY A 2 20.64 -9.93 24.20
N VAL A 3 20.38 -10.39 25.44
CA VAL A 3 18.99 -10.52 25.96
C VAL A 3 18.28 -9.16 26.05
N ILE A 4 18.99 -8.11 26.48
CA ILE A 4 18.46 -6.74 26.54
C ILE A 4 18.21 -6.24 25.12
N ALA A 5 19.15 -6.48 24.20
CA ALA A 5 18.99 -6.14 22.79
C ALA A 5 17.75 -6.80 22.19
N PHE A 6 17.59 -8.11 22.37
CA PHE A 6 16.41 -8.87 21.95
C PHE A 6 15.11 -8.30 22.50
N SER A 7 15.05 -8.00 23.80
CA SER A 7 13.85 -7.40 24.41
C SER A 7 13.52 -5.99 23.92
N ALA A 8 14.50 -5.26 23.37
CA ALA A 8 14.35 -3.90 22.87
C ALA A 8 14.08 -3.85 21.36
N MET A 9 14.33 -4.94 20.63
CA MET A 9 14.08 -5.00 19.19
C MET A 9 12.59 -4.98 18.87
N LYS A 10 12.27 -4.49 17.68
CA LYS A 10 10.91 -4.34 17.19
C LYS A 10 10.51 -5.59 16.39
N ILE A 11 9.27 -6.04 16.57
CA ILE A 11 8.70 -7.15 15.80
C ILE A 11 7.90 -6.55 14.63
N GLN A 12 8.23 -6.96 13.40
CA GLN A 12 7.64 -6.46 12.15
C GLN A 12 7.49 -7.62 11.15
N ASN A 13 6.53 -7.55 10.23
CA ASN A 13 6.44 -8.53 9.15
C ASN A 13 7.69 -8.51 8.24
N PHE A 14 7.95 -7.32 7.71
CA PHE A 14 9.05 -7.01 6.81
C PHE A 14 9.91 -5.88 7.39
N PRO A 15 11.19 -5.79 6.98
CA PRO A 15 12.03 -4.67 7.37
C PRO A 15 11.46 -3.34 6.85
N ASP A 16 11.65 -2.26 7.61
CA ASP A 16 11.37 -0.90 7.14
C ASP A 16 12.34 -0.55 5.99
N ILE A 17 11.85 -0.58 4.75
CA ILE A 17 12.62 -0.23 3.55
C ILE A 17 12.19 1.14 3.06
N ASP A 18 13.15 2.05 2.87
CA ASP A 18 12.91 3.27 2.11
C ASP A 18 13.28 3.02 0.65
N LEU A 19 12.29 3.07 -0.23
CA LEU A 19 12.52 3.19 -1.66
C LEU A 19 12.58 4.68 -1.98
N PRO A 20 13.57 5.15 -2.77
CA PRO A 20 13.67 6.54 -3.17
C PRO A 20 12.62 6.83 -4.25
N THR A 21 11.34 6.75 -3.87
CA THR A 21 10.19 6.97 -4.71
C THR A 21 9.39 8.14 -4.14
N VAL A 22 9.15 9.14 -4.98
CA VAL A 22 8.49 10.38 -4.59
C VAL A 22 7.20 10.52 -5.39
N MET A 23 6.10 10.73 -4.70
CA MET A 23 4.79 10.95 -5.30
C MET A 23 4.44 12.44 -5.27
N VAL A 24 4.04 12.97 -6.42
CA VAL A 24 3.56 14.34 -6.60
C VAL A 24 2.11 14.27 -7.03
N THR A 25 1.22 14.82 -6.22
CA THR A 25 -0.21 14.92 -6.54
C THR A 25 -0.57 16.37 -6.83
N ALA A 26 -1.07 16.63 -8.03
CA ALA A 26 -1.58 17.93 -8.46
C ALA A 26 -3.08 17.84 -8.73
N VAL A 27 -3.85 18.76 -8.17
CA VAL A 27 -5.32 18.75 -8.24
C VAL A 27 -5.82 19.99 -8.97
N LEU A 28 -6.54 19.77 -10.07
CA LEU A 28 -7.27 20.80 -10.82
C LEU A 28 -8.74 20.35 -10.94
N PRO A 29 -9.59 20.70 -9.95
CA PRO A 29 -10.93 20.15 -9.88
C PRO A 29 -11.76 20.49 -11.13
N GLY A 30 -12.39 19.47 -11.73
CA GLY A 30 -13.27 19.61 -12.88
C GLY A 30 -12.57 19.60 -14.25
N ALA A 31 -11.25 19.45 -14.31
CA ALA A 31 -10.53 19.30 -15.58
C ALA A 31 -10.55 17.85 -16.09
N ALA A 32 -10.81 17.69 -17.39
CA ALA A 32 -10.83 16.39 -18.04
C ALA A 32 -9.40 15.78 -18.12
N PRO A 33 -9.25 14.44 -18.09
CA PRO A 33 -7.95 13.79 -18.14
C PRO A 33 -7.07 14.20 -19.34
N GLY A 34 -7.68 14.41 -20.52
CA GLY A 34 -6.93 14.86 -21.71
C GLY A 34 -6.34 16.27 -21.57
N GLN A 35 -7.07 17.17 -20.91
CA GLN A 35 -6.58 18.52 -20.60
C GLN A 35 -5.48 18.45 -19.54
N LEU A 36 -5.71 17.72 -18.45
CA LEU A 36 -4.74 17.52 -17.37
C LEU A 36 -3.43 16.93 -17.85
N GLU A 37 -3.47 16.02 -18.83
CA GLU A 37 -2.28 15.47 -19.45
C GLU A 37 -1.39 16.59 -20.03
N THR A 38 -1.99 17.52 -20.77
CA THR A 38 -1.24 18.56 -21.50
C THR A 38 -0.87 19.74 -20.61
N ASP A 39 -1.82 20.21 -19.80
CA ASP A 39 -1.68 21.44 -19.02
C ASP A 39 -0.87 21.25 -17.73
N VAL A 40 -0.87 20.04 -17.16
CA VAL A 40 -0.27 19.74 -15.85
C VAL A 40 0.74 18.60 -15.94
N ALA A 41 0.31 17.40 -16.36
CA ALA A 41 1.12 16.19 -16.27
C ALA A 41 2.43 16.30 -17.07
N ARG A 42 2.36 16.66 -18.36
CA ARG A 42 3.56 16.81 -19.21
C ARG A 42 4.55 17.85 -18.68
N LYS A 43 4.06 18.94 -18.07
CA LYS A 43 4.92 19.99 -17.49
C LYS A 43 5.64 19.48 -16.25
N LEU A 44 4.93 18.80 -15.36
CA LEU A 44 5.53 18.15 -14.18
C LEU A 44 6.54 17.08 -14.59
N GLU A 45 6.15 16.18 -15.51
CA GLU A 45 7.00 15.13 -16.05
C GLU A 45 8.28 15.67 -16.66
N ASN A 46 8.20 16.70 -17.51
CA ASN A 46 9.37 17.29 -18.16
C ASN A 46 10.33 17.94 -17.16
N SER A 47 9.81 18.56 -16.10
CA SER A 47 10.65 19.13 -15.04
C SER A 47 11.35 18.04 -14.23
N ILE A 48 10.62 17.00 -13.83
CA ILE A 48 11.12 15.87 -13.04
C ILE A 48 12.11 15.01 -13.83
N ALA A 49 11.89 14.85 -15.14
CA ALA A 49 12.75 14.05 -16.04
C ALA A 49 14.19 14.58 -16.15
N THR A 50 14.45 15.83 -15.74
CA THR A 50 15.80 16.43 -15.72
C THR A 50 16.61 16.08 -14.48
N LEU A 51 16.00 15.43 -13.48
CA LEU A 51 16.65 15.10 -12.22
C LEU A 51 17.63 13.94 -12.37
N GLN A 52 18.77 14.03 -11.69
CA GLN A 52 19.78 12.97 -11.70
C GLN A 52 19.34 11.76 -10.86
N GLY A 53 19.68 10.57 -11.35
CA GLY A 53 19.39 9.31 -10.66
C GLY A 53 17.94 8.84 -10.77
N LEU A 54 17.13 9.47 -11.61
CA LEU A 54 15.78 9.02 -11.93
C LEU A 54 15.83 7.71 -12.73
N LYS A 55 15.08 6.69 -12.30
CA LYS A 55 14.92 5.40 -12.98
C LYS A 55 13.73 5.46 -13.93
N HIS A 56 12.52 5.62 -13.39
CA HIS A 56 11.27 5.70 -14.16
C HIS A 56 10.33 6.80 -13.62
N ILE A 57 9.46 7.30 -14.50
CA ILE A 57 8.33 8.14 -14.14
C ILE A 57 7.04 7.42 -14.53
N TYR A 58 6.18 7.21 -13.54
CA TYR A 58 4.81 6.76 -13.75
C TYR A 58 3.87 7.93 -13.53
N THR A 59 2.95 8.16 -14.46
CA THR A 59 1.92 9.18 -14.29
C THR A 59 0.56 8.57 -14.50
N LYS A 60 -0.34 8.82 -13.55
CA LYS A 60 -1.75 8.47 -13.65
C LYS A 60 -2.56 9.76 -13.67
N VAL A 61 -3.29 9.98 -14.75
CA VAL A 61 -4.17 11.12 -14.93
C VAL A 61 -5.62 10.65 -14.80
N GLN A 62 -6.30 11.16 -13.79
CA GLN A 62 -7.71 10.90 -13.50
C GLN A 62 -8.48 12.22 -13.51
N ASP A 63 -9.79 12.13 -13.35
CA ASP A 63 -10.68 13.29 -13.31
C ASP A 63 -10.27 14.27 -12.20
N GLY A 64 -9.86 15.47 -12.59
CA GLY A 64 -9.42 16.53 -11.70
C GLY A 64 -8.10 16.30 -10.93
N VAL A 65 -7.40 15.17 -11.14
CA VAL A 65 -6.19 14.83 -10.38
C VAL A 65 -5.12 14.19 -11.28
N VAL A 66 -3.88 14.66 -11.12
CA VAL A 66 -2.67 14.06 -11.70
C VAL A 66 -1.80 13.55 -10.57
N THR A 67 -1.43 12.28 -10.62
CA THR A 67 -0.44 11.68 -9.71
C THR A 67 0.78 11.29 -10.53
N VAL A 68 1.93 11.90 -10.24
CA VAL A 68 3.24 11.58 -10.82
C VAL A 68 4.08 10.88 -9.76
N THR A 69 4.48 9.64 -10.03
CA THR A 69 5.39 8.84 -9.20
C THR A 69 6.76 8.84 -9.87
N ALA A 70 7.73 9.47 -9.21
CA ALA A 70 9.13 9.51 -9.64
C ALA A 70 9.91 8.44 -8.87
N GLU A 71 10.33 7.38 -9.56
CA GLU A 71 11.19 6.33 -9.01
C GLU A 71 12.65 6.66 -9.30
N PHE A 72 13.48 6.76 -8.26
CA PHE A 72 14.91 6.94 -8.39
C PHE A 72 15.66 5.62 -8.19
N ARG A 73 16.91 5.58 -8.62
CA ARG A 73 17.82 4.47 -8.33
C ARG A 73 18.03 4.32 -6.83
N LEU A 74 18.15 3.08 -6.36
CA LEU A 74 18.15 2.70 -4.94
C LEU A 74 19.33 3.28 -4.12
N GLU A 75 20.38 3.76 -4.79
CA GLU A 75 21.54 4.42 -4.20
C GLU A 75 21.25 5.87 -3.81
N LYS A 76 20.23 6.50 -4.41
CA LYS A 76 19.91 7.90 -4.13
C LYS A 76 19.29 8.05 -2.74
N PRO A 77 19.76 8.98 -1.90
CA PRO A 77 19.12 9.27 -0.62
C PRO A 77 17.68 9.77 -0.82
N VAL A 78 16.74 9.18 -0.08
CA VAL A 78 15.30 9.49 -0.23
C VAL A 78 15.01 10.97 0.05
N GLN A 79 15.66 11.55 1.06
CA GLN A 79 15.45 12.96 1.41
C GLN A 79 15.93 13.90 0.29
N GLU A 80 17.08 13.59 -0.30
CA GLU A 80 17.61 14.34 -1.46
C GLU A 80 16.68 14.21 -2.67
N ALA A 81 16.16 13.00 -2.94
CA ALA A 81 15.16 12.79 -3.98
C ALA A 81 13.90 13.63 -3.77
N VAL A 82 13.38 13.71 -2.54
CA VAL A 82 12.20 14.54 -2.19
C VAL A 82 12.50 16.02 -2.40
N ASP A 83 13.67 16.49 -1.96
CA ASP A 83 14.04 17.90 -2.06
C ASP A 83 14.31 18.33 -3.52
N ASP A 84 14.89 17.44 -4.33
CA ASP A 84 15.06 17.60 -5.77
C ASP A 84 13.73 17.70 -6.50
N VAL A 85 12.79 16.77 -6.21
CA VAL A 85 11.46 16.78 -6.80
C VAL A 85 10.69 18.01 -6.36
N ARG A 86 10.73 18.39 -5.08
CA ARG A 86 10.10 19.62 -4.58
C ARG A 86 10.64 20.84 -5.33
N SER A 87 11.95 20.92 -5.54
CA SER A 87 12.58 22.01 -6.28
C SER A 87 12.18 22.02 -7.75
N ALA A 88 12.06 20.85 -8.40
CA ALA A 88 11.60 20.74 -9.78
C ALA A 88 10.13 21.15 -9.96
N VAL A 89 9.26 20.74 -9.04
CA VAL A 89 7.85 21.13 -9.02
C VAL A 89 7.70 22.63 -8.77
N ALA A 90 8.48 23.19 -7.84
CA ALA A 90 8.46 24.63 -7.56
C ALA A 90 8.87 25.49 -8.77
N ARG A 91 9.86 25.05 -9.57
CA ARG A 91 10.27 25.75 -10.80
C ARG A 91 9.15 25.84 -11.84
N VAL A 92 8.39 24.76 -12.03
CA VAL A 92 7.33 24.69 -13.05
C VAL A 92 5.98 25.19 -12.53
N ARG A 93 5.87 25.54 -11.23
CA ARG A 93 4.62 26.02 -10.62
C ARG A 93 4.04 27.25 -11.33
N ALA A 94 4.91 28.13 -11.84
CA ALA A 94 4.51 29.32 -12.59
C ALA A 94 3.97 29.00 -14.00
N ASP A 95 4.37 27.87 -14.57
CA ASP A 95 3.88 27.40 -15.88
C ASP A 95 2.57 26.60 -15.77
N LEU A 96 2.22 26.15 -14.55
CA LEU A 96 0.93 25.47 -14.28
C LEU A 96 -0.23 26.48 -14.30
N PRO A 97 -1.45 26.07 -14.69
CA PRO A 97 -2.62 26.93 -14.60
C PRO A 97 -2.83 27.48 -13.18
N GLY A 98 -3.31 28.73 -13.07
CA GLY A 98 -3.53 29.40 -11.79
C GLY A 98 -4.53 28.70 -10.86
N ASP A 99 -5.48 27.96 -11.44
CA ASP A 99 -6.52 27.22 -10.71
C ASP A 99 -6.02 25.88 -10.13
N VAL A 100 -4.80 25.44 -10.48
CA VAL A 100 -4.19 24.23 -9.91
C VAL A 100 -3.84 24.50 -8.45
N ARG A 101 -4.30 23.62 -7.55
CA ARG A 101 -3.88 23.66 -6.14
C ARG A 101 -2.39 23.37 -6.05
N ASP A 102 -1.73 23.90 -5.02
CA ASP A 102 -0.31 23.64 -4.82
C ASP A 102 -0.06 22.13 -4.75
N PRO A 103 0.81 21.57 -5.62
CA PRO A 103 1.03 20.13 -5.65
C PRO A 103 1.60 19.64 -4.33
N THR A 104 1.07 18.53 -3.82
CA THR A 104 1.57 17.90 -2.61
C THR A 104 2.65 16.89 -2.98
N ILE A 105 3.81 16.99 -2.34
CA ILE A 105 4.94 16.06 -2.53
C ILE A 105 5.04 15.18 -1.29
N THR A 106 4.87 13.87 -1.47
CA THR A 106 5.00 12.86 -0.43
C THR A 106 6.04 11.81 -0.83
N LYS A 107 6.79 11.29 0.14
CA LYS A 107 7.62 10.11 -0.07
C LYS A 107 6.74 8.87 0.05
N MET A 108 7.06 7.82 -0.72
CA MET A 108 6.48 6.51 -0.50
C MET A 108 7.09 5.89 0.77
N ASP A 109 6.25 5.42 1.70
CA ASP A 109 6.68 4.81 2.96
C ASP A 109 5.82 3.59 3.28
N PHE A 110 6.45 2.42 3.45
CA PHE A 110 5.76 1.18 3.83
C PHE A 110 5.12 1.27 5.21
N ALA A 111 5.68 2.07 6.13
CA ALA A 111 5.12 2.23 7.46
C ALA A 111 3.77 2.95 7.44
N SER A 112 3.50 3.76 6.41
CA SER A 112 2.24 4.51 6.28
C SER A 112 1.05 3.66 5.83
N GLN A 113 1.27 2.37 5.52
CA GLN A 113 0.20 1.46 5.17
C GLN A 113 -0.64 1.08 6.40
N PRO A 114 -1.98 0.93 6.25
CA PRO A 114 -2.81 0.43 7.33
C PRO A 114 -2.42 -0.99 7.75
N VAL A 115 -2.15 -1.16 9.04
CA VAL A 115 -1.87 -2.48 9.66
C VAL A 115 -3.13 -3.10 10.27
N LEU A 116 -4.11 -2.26 10.64
CA LEU A 116 -5.39 -2.65 11.19
C LEU A 116 -6.51 -1.81 10.56
N ALA A 117 -7.66 -2.43 10.33
CA ALA A 117 -8.88 -1.69 10.03
C ALA A 117 -10.03 -2.18 10.91
N PHE A 118 -10.84 -1.23 11.39
CA PHE A 118 -12.00 -1.50 12.24
C PHE A 118 -13.22 -0.82 11.64
N THR A 119 -14.39 -1.36 11.96
CA THR A 119 -15.69 -0.76 11.67
C THR A 119 -16.39 -0.39 12.95
N VAL A 120 -17.09 0.74 12.91
CA VAL A 120 -17.96 1.22 13.98
C VAL A 120 -19.39 1.27 13.46
N SER A 121 -20.31 0.72 14.24
CA SER A 121 -21.74 0.95 14.10
C SER A 121 -22.35 1.35 15.44
N SER A 122 -23.41 2.17 15.39
CA SER A 122 -24.20 2.53 16.54
C SER A 122 -25.68 2.50 16.16
N PRO A 123 -26.57 1.96 17.00
CA PRO A 123 -28.02 2.09 16.79
C PRO A 123 -28.55 3.46 17.24
N ARG A 124 -27.75 4.29 17.94
CA ARG A 124 -28.19 5.58 18.51
C ARG A 124 -27.69 6.79 17.75
N LEU A 125 -26.48 6.71 17.19
CA LEU A 125 -25.89 7.79 16.41
C LEU A 125 -26.28 7.65 14.94
N ASP A 126 -26.58 8.78 14.31
CA ASP A 126 -26.73 8.83 12.86
C ASP A 126 -25.37 8.80 12.16
N ASP A 127 -25.37 8.62 10.84
CA ASP A 127 -24.15 8.51 10.04
C ASP A 127 -23.23 9.73 10.21
N GLU A 128 -23.80 10.93 10.38
CA GLU A 128 -23.04 12.17 10.56
C GLU A 128 -22.35 12.23 11.94
N ALA A 129 -23.09 12.02 13.02
CA ALA A 129 -22.53 12.03 14.36
C ALA A 129 -21.50 10.89 14.53
N LEU A 130 -21.77 9.72 13.94
CA LEU A 130 -20.83 8.60 13.96
C LEU A 130 -19.55 8.91 13.18
N SER A 131 -19.65 9.54 12.02
CA SER A 131 -18.48 9.95 11.23
C SER A 131 -17.63 10.99 11.97
N TRP A 132 -18.27 11.97 12.60
CA TRP A 132 -17.57 12.95 13.43
C TRP A 132 -16.92 12.31 14.67
N PHE A 133 -17.61 11.37 15.31
CA PHE A 133 -17.06 10.64 16.46
C PHE A 133 -15.80 9.86 16.09
N VAL A 134 -15.76 9.27 14.89
CA VAL A 134 -14.55 8.62 14.36
C VAL A 134 -13.43 9.64 14.14
N ASP A 135 -13.72 10.76 13.47
CA ASP A 135 -12.72 11.77 13.11
C ASP A 135 -12.17 12.57 14.30
N ASN A 136 -12.98 12.81 15.34
CA ASN A 136 -12.58 13.65 16.48
C ASN A 136 -12.20 12.86 17.74
N ASP A 137 -13.00 11.86 18.12
CA ASP A 137 -12.85 11.17 19.40
C ASP A 137 -11.97 9.92 19.24
N ILE A 138 -12.32 9.02 18.30
CA ILE A 138 -11.54 7.81 18.03
C ILE A 138 -10.15 8.18 17.50
N ALA A 139 -10.07 9.00 16.45
CA ALA A 139 -8.78 9.37 15.86
C ALA A 139 -7.85 10.02 16.88
N ARG A 140 -8.34 10.95 17.72
CA ARG A 140 -7.53 11.60 18.77
C ARG A 140 -7.06 10.61 19.83
N LYS A 141 -7.93 9.70 20.29
CA LYS A 141 -7.56 8.66 21.27
C LYS A 141 -6.53 7.70 20.71
N LEU A 142 -6.67 7.28 19.46
CA LEU A 142 -5.75 6.36 18.79
C LEU A 142 -4.42 7.02 18.42
N LEU A 143 -4.41 8.28 17.96
CA LEU A 143 -3.18 9.04 17.69
C LEU A 143 -2.38 9.32 18.97
N ALA A 144 -3.01 9.28 20.15
CA ALA A 144 -2.31 9.36 21.43
C ALA A 144 -1.61 8.05 21.83
N VAL A 145 -1.93 6.92 21.18
CA VAL A 145 -1.25 5.65 21.40
C VAL A 145 0.14 5.73 20.78
N ARG A 146 1.17 5.42 21.57
CA ARG A 146 2.55 5.44 21.11
C ARG A 146 2.73 4.50 19.91
N GLY A 147 3.24 5.04 18.82
CA GLY A 147 3.55 4.32 17.60
C GLY A 147 2.44 4.24 16.55
N VAL A 148 1.28 4.86 16.81
CA VAL A 148 0.29 5.13 15.75
C VAL A 148 0.76 6.33 14.93
N GLY A 149 0.85 6.15 13.61
CA GLY A 149 1.31 7.17 12.67
C GLY A 149 0.16 7.94 12.01
N ALA A 150 -0.93 7.26 11.67
CA ALA A 150 -2.11 7.86 11.07
C ALA A 150 -3.37 7.06 11.39
N VAL A 151 -4.52 7.75 11.40
CA VAL A 151 -5.86 7.15 11.48
C VAL A 151 -6.71 7.75 10.38
N ASN A 152 -7.09 6.94 9.40
CA ASN A 152 -7.83 7.38 8.22
C ASN A 152 -9.25 6.80 8.24
N ARG A 153 -10.29 7.64 8.16
CA ARG A 153 -11.67 7.17 8.06
C ARG A 153 -11.96 6.64 6.65
N VAL A 154 -12.75 5.58 6.57
CA VAL A 154 -13.24 4.95 5.34
C VAL A 154 -14.77 4.88 5.35
N GLY A 155 -15.42 5.37 4.29
CA GLY A 155 -16.87 5.56 4.27
C GLY A 155 -17.32 6.70 5.19
N GLY A 156 -18.57 6.65 5.67
CA GLY A 156 -19.17 7.73 6.45
C GLY A 156 -19.54 8.96 5.61
N VAL A 157 -19.86 10.06 6.29
CA VAL A 157 -20.40 11.28 5.67
C VAL A 157 -19.75 12.52 6.27
N ASN A 158 -19.59 13.56 5.45
CA ASN A 158 -19.15 14.88 5.93
C ASN A 158 -20.38 15.78 6.05
N ARG A 159 -20.51 16.55 7.12
CA ARG A 159 -21.54 17.59 7.21
C ARG A 159 -21.19 18.75 6.26
N GLU A 160 -22.18 19.25 5.53
CA GLU A 160 -22.10 20.48 4.74
C GLU A 160 -23.38 21.30 4.94
N VAL A 161 -23.27 22.63 4.87
CA VAL A 161 -24.48 23.44 4.72
C VAL A 161 -24.71 23.69 3.25
N ARG A 162 -25.83 23.19 2.75
CA ARG A 162 -26.17 23.24 1.33
C ARG A 162 -27.09 24.42 1.08
N VAL A 163 -26.69 25.29 0.16
CA VAL A 163 -27.51 26.36 -0.39
C VAL A 163 -27.98 25.91 -1.76
N ALA A 164 -29.16 25.26 -1.80
CA ALA A 164 -29.75 24.70 -3.01
C ALA A 164 -30.50 25.79 -3.79
N LEU A 165 -29.87 26.28 -4.85
CA LEU A 165 -30.38 27.36 -5.69
C LEU A 165 -31.55 26.89 -6.58
N ASP A 166 -32.57 27.74 -6.72
CA ASP A 166 -33.70 27.52 -7.63
C ASP A 166 -33.46 28.23 -8.99
N PRO A 167 -33.24 27.49 -10.10
CA PRO A 167 -32.98 28.09 -11.41
C PRO A 167 -34.05 29.09 -11.88
N LEU A 168 -35.32 28.84 -11.58
CA LEU A 168 -36.43 29.69 -12.04
C LEU A 168 -36.42 31.03 -11.30
N LYS A 169 -36.13 31.01 -10.01
CA LYS A 169 -36.03 32.25 -9.20
C LYS A 169 -34.80 33.06 -9.55
N LEU A 170 -33.66 32.40 -9.79
CA LEU A 170 -32.45 33.05 -10.28
C LEU A 170 -32.71 33.78 -11.61
N GLN A 171 -33.39 33.10 -12.54
CA GLN A 171 -33.75 33.67 -13.84
C GLN A 171 -34.74 34.83 -13.72
N ALA A 172 -35.78 34.71 -12.87
CA ALA A 172 -36.77 35.76 -12.65
C ALA A 172 -36.16 37.04 -12.06
N LEU A 173 -35.12 36.89 -11.22
CA LEU A 173 -34.42 38.00 -10.60
C LEU A 173 -33.22 38.50 -11.43
N GLY A 174 -32.87 37.80 -12.51
CA GLY A 174 -31.72 38.15 -13.35
C GLY A 174 -30.40 38.06 -12.61
N ILE A 175 -30.15 36.97 -11.90
CA ILE A 175 -28.93 36.73 -11.13
C ILE A 175 -28.34 35.36 -11.45
N THR A 176 -27.03 35.19 -11.27
CA THR A 176 -26.34 33.93 -11.59
C THR A 176 -25.94 33.17 -10.33
N ALA A 177 -25.71 31.86 -10.46
CA ALA A 177 -25.22 31.04 -9.34
C ALA A 177 -23.85 31.53 -8.82
N ALA A 178 -22.98 32.00 -9.72
CA ALA A 178 -21.67 32.54 -9.38
C ALA A 178 -21.80 33.86 -8.57
N ASP A 179 -22.78 34.72 -8.90
CA ASP A 179 -23.04 35.94 -8.12
C ASP A 179 -23.41 35.62 -6.67
N VAL A 180 -24.29 34.64 -6.46
CA VAL A 180 -24.70 34.22 -5.11
C VAL A 180 -23.50 33.70 -4.33
N SER A 181 -22.66 32.83 -4.92
CA SER A 181 -21.46 32.31 -4.26
C SER A 181 -20.48 33.43 -3.86
N ARG A 182 -20.18 34.35 -4.79
CA ARG A 182 -19.27 35.48 -4.52
C ARG A 182 -19.79 36.40 -3.42
N GLN A 183 -21.08 36.73 -3.46
CA GLN A 183 -21.69 37.58 -2.44
C GLN A 183 -21.69 36.89 -1.07
N LEU A 184 -22.02 35.60 -1.04
CA LEU A 184 -22.01 34.85 0.22
C LEU A 184 -20.61 34.78 0.84
N ARG A 185 -19.57 34.61 0.02
CA ARG A 185 -18.17 34.67 0.46
C ARG A 185 -17.80 36.05 1.04
N GLN A 186 -18.23 37.13 0.39
CA GLN A 186 -17.93 38.49 0.85
C GLN A 186 -18.66 38.86 2.14
N VAL A 187 -19.89 38.40 2.33
CA VAL A 187 -20.70 38.68 3.52
C VAL A 187 -20.28 37.81 4.71
N GLN A 188 -19.98 36.53 4.48
CA GLN A 188 -19.64 35.56 5.52
C GLN A 188 -18.12 35.44 5.67
N THR A 189 -17.46 36.50 6.13
CA THR A 189 -16.01 36.50 6.40
C THR A 189 -15.72 37.16 7.75
N GLU A 190 -14.97 36.48 8.63
CA GLU A 190 -14.34 37.14 9.77
C GLU A 190 -13.02 37.79 9.32
N SER A 191 -12.81 39.05 9.68
CA SER A 191 -11.57 39.77 9.37
C SER A 191 -11.02 40.47 10.59
N ALA A 192 -9.69 40.51 10.70
CA ALA A 192 -9.00 41.29 11.72
C ALA A 192 -9.11 42.78 11.36
N GLY A 193 -9.68 43.58 12.26
CA GLY A 193 -9.84 45.03 12.12
C GLY A 193 -8.67 45.83 12.70
N GLY A 194 -7.58 45.17 13.10
CA GLY A 194 -6.41 45.79 13.73
C GLY A 194 -6.52 45.85 15.25
N ARG A 195 -5.95 46.90 15.85
CA ARG A 195 -5.93 47.14 17.29
C ARG A 195 -6.24 48.61 17.58
N THR A 196 -6.83 48.90 18.74
CA THR A 196 -7.19 50.24 19.18
C THR A 196 -6.90 50.41 20.67
N ASP A 197 -6.42 51.59 21.08
CA ASP A 197 -6.14 51.90 22.49
C ASP A 197 -7.36 52.58 23.12
N LEU A 198 -8.26 51.77 23.70
CA LEU A 198 -9.48 52.24 24.36
C LEU A 198 -9.39 51.99 25.87
N GLY A 199 -9.59 53.04 26.67
CA GLY A 199 -9.61 52.94 28.14
C GLY A 199 -8.24 52.65 28.78
N GLY A 200 -7.14 53.04 28.12
CA GLY A 200 -5.78 52.82 28.63
C GLY A 200 -5.24 51.40 28.42
N ALA A 201 -5.92 50.57 27.61
CA ALA A 201 -5.45 49.25 27.21
C ALA A 201 -5.60 49.05 25.70
N GLU A 202 -4.65 48.32 25.11
CA GLU A 202 -4.68 47.91 23.71
C GLU A 202 -5.74 46.81 23.54
N GLN A 203 -6.73 47.04 22.68
CA GLN A 203 -7.83 46.13 22.40
C GLN A 203 -7.81 45.69 20.93
N PRO A 204 -7.85 44.38 20.64
CA PRO A 204 -7.96 43.89 19.27
C PRO A 204 -9.37 44.16 18.70
N VAL A 205 -9.44 44.74 17.51
CA VAL A 205 -10.69 44.97 16.78
C VAL A 205 -10.91 43.81 15.81
N ARG A 206 -12.09 43.20 15.84
CA ARG A 206 -12.47 42.08 14.96
C ARG A 206 -13.85 42.30 14.36
N THR A 207 -13.99 41.99 13.08
CA THR A 207 -15.30 41.94 12.42
C THR A 207 -15.85 40.52 12.51
N LEU A 208 -16.94 40.35 13.26
CA LEU A 208 -17.62 39.07 13.45
C LEU A 208 -18.86 39.02 12.55
N ALA A 209 -18.67 38.64 11.28
CA ALA A 209 -19.74 38.62 10.27
C ALA A 209 -20.21 37.19 9.89
N THR A 210 -19.95 36.19 10.74
CA THR A 210 -20.33 34.79 10.48
C THR A 210 -21.55 34.37 11.29
N VAL A 211 -22.49 33.72 10.62
CA VAL A 211 -23.65 33.06 11.24
C VAL A 211 -23.29 31.69 11.81
N LYS A 212 -24.10 31.18 12.74
CA LYS A 212 -23.85 29.91 13.43
C LYS A 212 -24.72 28.76 12.93
N THR A 213 -25.91 29.05 12.39
CA THR A 213 -26.86 28.02 11.93
C THR A 213 -27.28 28.23 10.48
N ALA A 214 -27.80 27.16 9.88
CA ALA A 214 -28.37 27.21 8.53
C ALA A 214 -29.58 28.15 8.45
N GLU A 215 -30.41 28.24 9.51
CA GLU A 215 -31.57 29.15 9.52
C GLU A 215 -31.18 30.63 9.59
N GLU A 216 -30.07 30.93 10.27
CA GLU A 216 -29.51 32.29 10.27
C GLU A 216 -28.93 32.64 8.89
N LEU A 217 -28.24 31.68 8.26
CA LEU A 217 -27.69 31.82 6.90
C LEU A 217 -28.78 32.10 5.86
N ALA A 218 -29.89 31.38 5.95
CA ALA A 218 -31.12 31.54 5.18
C ALA A 218 -31.66 32.99 5.16
N ARG A 219 -31.59 33.67 6.31
CA ARG A 219 -32.11 35.04 6.50
C ARG A 219 -31.13 36.14 6.09
N ILE A 220 -29.91 35.79 5.69
CA ILE A 220 -28.92 36.78 5.25
C ILE A 220 -29.43 37.47 3.99
N ALA A 221 -29.36 38.80 3.99
CA ALA A 221 -29.58 39.59 2.80
C ALA A 221 -28.29 39.68 1.98
N ILE A 222 -28.34 39.22 0.73
CA ILE A 222 -27.25 39.38 -0.24
C ILE A 222 -27.57 40.58 -1.15
N ALA A 223 -26.54 41.34 -1.49
CA ALA A 223 -26.65 42.44 -2.43
C ALA A 223 -26.59 41.90 -3.86
N LEU A 224 -27.55 42.28 -4.69
CA LEU A 224 -27.53 41.94 -6.10
C LEU A 224 -26.68 42.94 -6.89
N PRO A 225 -25.87 42.46 -7.85
CA PRO A 225 -25.19 43.36 -8.78
C PRO A 225 -26.21 44.23 -9.52
N ALA A 226 -25.88 45.51 -9.73
CA ALA A 226 -26.72 46.39 -10.52
C ALA A 226 -26.79 45.85 -11.96
N SER A 227 -28.00 45.55 -12.44
CA SER A 227 -28.26 45.05 -13.78
C SER A 227 -29.00 46.12 -14.58
N GLY A 228 -28.30 46.71 -15.56
CA GLY A 228 -28.82 47.81 -16.38
C GLY A 228 -29.19 49.04 -15.55
N ASN A 229 -30.41 49.57 -15.74
CA ASN A 229 -30.93 50.77 -15.07
C ASN A 229 -31.60 50.48 -13.71
N ASN A 230 -31.53 49.25 -13.18
CA ASN A 230 -32.13 48.92 -11.90
C ASN A 230 -31.18 49.27 -10.73
N PRO A 231 -31.65 49.94 -9.67
CA PRO A 231 -30.84 50.21 -8.48
C PRO A 231 -30.42 48.89 -7.79
N PRO A 232 -29.31 48.91 -7.00
CA PRO A 232 -28.90 47.74 -6.22
C PRO A 232 -30.05 47.30 -5.30
N ARG A 233 -30.42 46.03 -5.38
CA ARG A 233 -31.47 45.43 -4.56
C ARG A 233 -30.85 44.44 -3.60
N SER A 234 -31.37 44.39 -2.37
CA SER A 234 -31.07 43.33 -1.42
C SER A 234 -32.14 42.26 -1.51
N ILE A 235 -31.75 41.00 -1.58
CA ILE A 235 -32.67 39.85 -1.47
C ILE A 235 -32.23 38.96 -0.32
N LYS A 236 -33.17 38.26 0.32
CA LYS A 236 -32.79 37.23 1.29
C LYS A 236 -32.34 35.97 0.56
N LEU A 237 -31.44 35.20 1.16
CA LEU A 237 -30.99 33.95 0.56
C LEU A 237 -32.16 32.96 0.36
N ASP A 238 -33.11 32.92 1.30
CA ASP A 238 -34.35 32.13 1.21
C ASP A 238 -35.25 32.49 0.02
N ASP A 239 -35.13 33.71 -0.51
CA ASP A 239 -35.92 34.12 -1.67
C ASP A 239 -35.46 33.40 -2.94
N VAL A 240 -34.22 32.87 -2.98
CA VAL A 240 -33.58 32.29 -4.18
C VAL A 240 -33.02 30.88 -3.98
N ALA A 241 -32.90 30.43 -2.74
CA ALA A 241 -32.32 29.14 -2.40
C ALA A 241 -33.05 28.49 -1.23
N THR A 242 -32.97 27.17 -1.16
CA THR A 242 -33.31 26.43 0.06
C THR A 242 -32.01 26.14 0.80
N VAL A 243 -31.86 26.69 2.01
CA VAL A 243 -30.67 26.46 2.84
C VAL A 243 -30.95 25.32 3.81
N THR A 244 -30.19 24.24 3.71
CA THR A 244 -30.32 23.07 4.57
C THR A 244 -28.99 22.69 5.21
N ASP A 245 -29.06 22.31 6.47
CA ASP A 245 -27.96 21.64 7.15
C ASP A 245 -28.04 20.14 6.81
N THR A 246 -27.04 19.64 6.10
CA THR A 246 -27.11 18.31 5.51
C THR A 246 -25.72 17.66 5.40
N ILE A 247 -25.64 16.57 4.67
CA ILE A 247 -24.40 15.87 4.40
C ILE A 247 -23.91 16.13 2.97
N ALA A 248 -22.60 16.15 2.82
CA ALA A 248 -21.92 16.20 1.53
C ALA A 248 -22.29 14.98 0.69
N GLU A 249 -22.16 15.15 -0.62
CA GLU A 249 -22.37 14.07 -1.57
C GLU A 249 -21.43 12.90 -1.25
N GLN A 250 -22.01 11.74 -0.95
CA GLN A 250 -21.24 10.56 -0.61
C GLN A 250 -20.42 10.13 -1.83
N ARG A 251 -19.10 10.03 -1.65
CA ARG A 251 -18.17 9.47 -2.65
C ARG A 251 -17.51 8.18 -2.19
N SER A 252 -17.76 7.76 -0.94
CA SER A 252 -17.28 6.52 -0.37
C SER A 252 -18.36 5.89 0.53
N VAL A 253 -18.43 4.56 0.55
CA VAL A 253 -19.32 3.77 1.41
C VAL A 253 -18.53 2.62 2.02
N ALA A 254 -18.80 2.33 3.29
CA ALA A 254 -18.30 1.15 3.97
C ALA A 254 -19.47 0.29 4.48
N LEU A 255 -19.41 -1.02 4.25
CA LEU A 255 -20.42 -1.98 4.66
C LEU A 255 -19.76 -3.15 5.37
N LEU A 256 -20.34 -3.62 6.47
CA LEU A 256 -19.97 -4.88 7.12
C LEU A 256 -21.13 -5.87 6.97
N ASN A 257 -20.91 -6.97 6.26
CA ASN A 257 -21.92 -7.99 6.00
C ASN A 257 -23.25 -7.42 5.43
N GLY A 258 -23.15 -6.38 4.61
CA GLY A 258 -24.29 -5.68 3.98
C GLY A 258 -24.91 -4.57 4.82
N LYS A 259 -24.47 -4.35 6.06
CA LYS A 259 -24.93 -3.23 6.91
C LYS A 259 -24.00 -2.03 6.78
N ARG A 260 -24.54 -0.82 6.73
CA ARG A 260 -23.76 0.43 6.71
C ARG A 260 -22.98 0.60 8.01
N VAL A 261 -21.71 0.92 7.87
CA VAL A 261 -20.77 1.16 8.98
C VAL A 261 -19.83 2.30 8.61
N VAL A 262 -19.17 2.89 9.61
CA VAL A 262 -18.04 3.80 9.39
C VAL A 262 -16.75 3.04 9.70
N GLY A 263 -15.88 2.91 8.71
CA GLY A 263 -14.57 2.28 8.88
C GLY A 263 -13.51 3.26 9.33
N PHE A 264 -12.47 2.79 10.00
CA PHE A 264 -11.23 3.52 10.15
C PHE A 264 -10.03 2.57 10.06
N GLU A 265 -8.98 3.07 9.44
CA GLU A 265 -7.72 2.39 9.16
C GLU A 265 -6.63 3.00 10.06
N VAL A 266 -5.82 2.15 10.68
CA VAL A 266 -4.73 2.56 11.55
C VAL A 266 -3.40 2.16 10.91
N ALA A 267 -2.56 3.15 10.65
CA ALA A 267 -1.19 2.96 10.20
C ALA A 267 -0.21 3.17 11.34
N ARG A 268 0.89 2.40 11.34
CA ARG A 268 1.96 2.57 12.34
C ARG A 268 2.87 3.74 11.96
N SER A 269 3.59 4.28 12.93
CA SER A 269 4.74 5.12 12.63
C SER A 269 5.94 4.25 12.26
N ARG A 270 6.83 4.82 11.45
CA ARG A 270 8.10 4.16 11.08
C ARG A 270 8.93 3.79 12.31
N GLY A 271 9.60 2.64 12.27
CA GLY A 271 10.45 2.15 13.36
C GLY A 271 9.71 1.63 14.59
N GLU A 272 8.37 1.60 14.55
CA GLU A 272 7.56 1.00 15.60
C GLU A 272 7.10 -0.42 15.20
N SER A 273 6.79 -1.23 16.22
CA SER A 273 6.42 -2.64 16.04
C SER A 273 4.92 -2.77 15.84
N GLU A 274 4.53 -3.54 14.82
CA GLU A 274 3.13 -3.82 14.46
C GLU A 274 2.36 -4.47 15.61
N VAL A 275 3.00 -5.44 16.29
CA VAL A 275 2.45 -6.13 17.46
C VAL A 275 2.21 -5.17 18.63
N THR A 276 3.20 -4.31 18.93
CA THR A 276 3.06 -3.35 20.04
C THR A 276 1.99 -2.28 19.78
N VAL A 277 1.91 -1.79 18.53
CA VAL A 277 0.90 -0.81 18.12
C VAL A 277 -0.48 -1.45 18.13
N GLY A 278 -0.62 -2.67 17.61
CA GLY A 278 -1.90 -3.38 17.61
C GLY A 278 -2.42 -3.66 19.01
N ALA A 279 -1.55 -4.10 19.94
CA ALA A 279 -1.92 -4.27 21.34
C ALA A 279 -2.38 -2.95 21.99
N GLY A 280 -1.67 -1.83 21.72
CA GLY A 280 -2.04 -0.50 22.21
C GLY A 280 -3.37 0.02 21.65
N VAL A 281 -3.61 -0.19 20.35
CA VAL A 281 -4.87 0.17 19.68
C VAL A 281 -6.03 -0.66 20.26
N ASN A 282 -5.86 -1.98 20.38
CA ASN A 282 -6.88 -2.85 20.96
C ASN A 282 -7.21 -2.48 22.42
N ALA A 283 -6.21 -2.12 23.22
CA ALA A 283 -6.42 -1.65 24.59
C ALA A 283 -7.19 -0.31 24.62
N ALA A 284 -6.83 0.65 23.77
CA ALA A 284 -7.52 1.93 23.66
C ALA A 284 -8.98 1.79 23.19
N LEU A 285 -9.23 0.90 22.22
CA LEU A 285 -10.58 0.59 21.74
C LEU A 285 -11.40 -0.16 22.80
N ALA A 286 -10.78 -1.03 23.60
CA ALA A 286 -11.45 -1.70 24.71
C ALA A 286 -11.86 -0.71 25.82
N GLU A 287 -11.04 0.29 26.11
CA GLU A 287 -11.39 1.39 27.02
C GLU A 287 -12.54 2.23 26.44
N LEU A 288 -12.48 2.56 25.15
CA LEU A 288 -13.52 3.32 24.46
C LEU A 288 -14.86 2.58 24.46
N LYS A 289 -14.84 1.26 24.22
CA LYS A 289 -16.03 0.40 24.30
C LYS A 289 -16.64 0.35 25.70
N LYS A 290 -15.83 0.45 26.76
CA LYS A 290 -16.34 0.55 28.14
C LYS A 290 -17.02 1.90 28.40
N ALA A 291 -16.50 2.99 27.82
CA ALA A 291 -17.10 4.32 27.94
C ALA A 291 -18.38 4.46 27.09
N HIS A 292 -18.43 3.80 25.93
CA HIS A 292 -19.53 3.85 24.98
C HIS A 292 -20.03 2.44 24.64
N PRO A 293 -20.82 1.80 25.55
CA PRO A 293 -21.30 0.43 25.37
C PRO A 293 -22.31 0.26 24.22
N ASP A 294 -22.82 1.36 23.67
CA ASP A 294 -23.69 1.42 22.51
C ASP A 294 -22.96 1.35 21.17
N LEU A 295 -21.62 1.40 21.17
CA LEU A 295 -20.81 1.24 19.96
C LEU A 295 -20.44 -0.24 19.73
N GLU A 296 -20.75 -0.72 18.53
CA GLU A 296 -20.26 -2.00 18.03
C GLU A 296 -18.98 -1.76 17.24
N LEU A 297 -17.85 -2.10 17.88
CA LEU A 297 -16.53 -2.10 17.26
C LEU A 297 -16.19 -3.52 16.79
N VAL A 298 -15.99 -3.69 15.49
CA VAL A 298 -15.61 -4.96 14.87
C VAL A 298 -14.33 -4.76 14.07
N GLN A 299 -13.37 -5.66 14.23
CA GLN A 299 -12.15 -5.67 13.45
C GLN A 299 -12.43 -6.25 12.06
N ALA A 300 -12.08 -5.49 11.02
CA ALA A 300 -12.37 -5.83 9.63
C ALA A 300 -11.14 -6.30 8.85
N PHE A 301 -9.96 -5.84 9.26
CA PHE A 301 -8.69 -6.20 8.65
C PHE A 301 -7.58 -6.31 9.72
N ASP A 302 -6.69 -7.27 9.56
CA ASP A 302 -5.62 -7.55 10.52
C ASP A 302 -4.34 -8.06 9.86
N PHE A 303 -3.29 -7.24 9.88
CA PHE A 303 -1.92 -7.68 9.58
C PHE A 303 -1.06 -7.90 10.83
N VAL A 304 -1.54 -7.58 12.02
CA VAL A 304 -0.78 -7.74 13.27
C VAL A 304 -0.79 -9.19 13.74
N THR A 305 -1.94 -9.86 13.74
CA THR A 305 -2.04 -11.26 14.21
C THR A 305 -1.17 -12.22 13.39
N PRO A 306 -1.15 -12.17 12.03
CA PRO A 306 -0.25 -13.01 11.25
C PRO A 306 1.24 -12.81 11.60
N VAL A 307 1.65 -11.58 11.88
CA VAL A 307 3.03 -11.24 12.26
C VAL A 307 3.39 -11.79 13.63
N GLU A 308 2.45 -11.72 14.58
CA GLU A 308 2.61 -12.33 15.90
C GLU A 308 2.70 -13.86 15.81
N GLU A 309 1.84 -14.50 15.01
CA GLU A 309 1.88 -15.94 14.74
C GLU A 309 3.21 -16.37 14.10
N GLU A 310 3.70 -15.64 13.09
CA GLU A 310 4.97 -15.92 12.42
C GLU A 310 6.18 -15.74 13.34
N TYR A 311 6.15 -14.71 14.20
CA TYR A 311 7.16 -14.51 15.22
C TYR A 311 7.20 -15.67 16.23
N HIS A 312 6.04 -16.03 16.81
CA HIS A 312 5.95 -17.15 17.74
C HIS A 312 6.29 -18.48 17.08
N GLY A 313 5.81 -18.73 15.87
CA GLY A 313 6.12 -19.92 15.07
C GLY A 313 7.61 -20.05 14.79
N SER A 314 8.27 -18.95 14.41
CA SER A 314 9.72 -18.93 14.19
C SER A 314 10.52 -19.19 15.48
N LEU A 315 10.06 -18.65 16.62
CA LEU A 315 10.66 -18.96 17.92
C LEU A 315 10.45 -20.43 18.31
N HIS A 316 9.28 -21.01 18.06
CA HIS A 316 9.02 -22.43 18.27
C HIS A 316 9.96 -23.29 17.43
N LEU A 317 10.11 -23.00 16.13
CA LEU A 317 11.06 -23.68 15.25
C LEU A 317 12.51 -23.55 15.75
N LEU A 318 12.89 -22.39 16.27
CA LEU A 318 14.20 -22.17 16.87
C LEU A 318 14.41 -23.06 18.11
N TYR A 319 13.41 -23.15 19.00
CA TYR A 319 13.48 -24.01 20.19
C TYR A 319 13.47 -25.50 19.85
N GLU A 320 12.64 -25.93 18.90
CA GLU A 320 12.56 -27.31 18.43
C GLU A 320 13.86 -27.72 17.73
N GLY A 321 14.38 -26.87 16.83
CA GLY A 321 15.68 -27.08 16.18
C GLY A 321 16.82 -27.18 17.19
N ALA A 322 16.85 -26.30 18.19
CA ALA A 322 17.83 -26.35 19.26
C ALA A 322 17.71 -27.63 20.11
N ALA A 323 16.50 -28.02 20.49
CA ALA A 323 16.25 -29.24 21.26
C ALA A 323 16.65 -30.50 20.48
N LEU A 324 16.30 -30.57 19.18
CA LEU A 324 16.70 -31.67 18.31
C LEU A 324 18.22 -31.73 18.14
N ALA A 325 18.90 -30.59 17.97
CA ALA A 325 20.35 -30.54 17.90
C ALA A 325 20.99 -31.11 19.18
N VAL A 326 20.52 -30.69 20.36
CA VAL A 326 20.99 -31.21 21.65
C VAL A 326 20.72 -32.72 21.78
N LEU A 327 19.56 -33.20 21.33
CA LEU A 327 19.20 -34.63 21.36
C LEU A 327 20.11 -35.46 20.44
N VAL A 328 20.43 -34.96 19.25
CA VAL A 328 21.37 -35.61 18.32
C VAL A 328 22.76 -35.66 18.94
N VAL A 329 23.25 -34.56 19.51
CA VAL A 329 24.54 -34.54 20.22
C VAL A 329 24.58 -35.55 21.36
N TRP A 330 23.51 -35.63 22.14
CA TRP A 330 23.40 -36.61 23.21
C TRP A 330 23.46 -38.05 22.70
N LEU A 331 22.79 -38.35 21.59
CA LEU A 331 22.81 -39.68 20.98
C LEU A 331 24.21 -40.08 20.50
N PHE A 332 24.97 -39.13 19.94
CA PHE A 332 26.33 -39.35 19.44
C PHE A 332 27.36 -39.47 20.57
N LEU A 333 27.33 -38.57 21.55
CA LEU A 333 28.32 -38.51 22.61
C LEU A 333 28.02 -39.49 23.76
N ARG A 334 26.74 -39.79 24.03
CA ARG A 334 26.27 -40.61 25.16
C ARG A 334 26.77 -40.13 26.53
N ASP A 335 27.27 -38.90 26.61
CA ASP A 335 27.77 -38.24 27.82
C ASP A 335 26.95 -36.97 28.06
N TRP A 336 26.31 -36.89 29.23
CA TRP A 336 25.42 -35.77 29.57
C TRP A 336 26.18 -34.45 29.81
N ARG A 337 27.45 -34.49 30.23
CA ARG A 337 28.29 -33.30 30.49
C ARG A 337 28.73 -32.70 29.17
N ALA A 338 29.21 -33.52 28.24
CA ALA A 338 29.59 -33.08 26.91
C ALA A 338 28.38 -32.53 26.15
N THR A 339 27.23 -33.20 26.27
CA THR A 339 25.95 -32.70 25.76
C THR A 339 25.58 -31.35 26.37
N PHE A 340 25.74 -31.17 27.69
CA PHE A 340 25.44 -29.90 28.36
C PHE A 340 26.34 -28.76 27.86
N VAL A 341 27.63 -29.00 27.63
CA VAL A 341 28.54 -28.00 27.05
C VAL A 341 28.04 -27.57 25.67
N SER A 342 27.72 -28.51 24.78
CA SER A 342 27.17 -28.19 23.46
C SER A 342 25.80 -27.51 23.53
N ALA A 343 24.95 -27.89 24.49
CA ALA A 343 23.64 -27.30 24.71
C ALA A 343 23.71 -25.85 25.19
N VAL A 344 24.70 -25.49 26.01
CA VAL A 344 24.94 -24.10 26.43
C VAL A 344 25.58 -23.28 25.31
N ALA A 345 26.42 -23.89 24.47
CA ALA A 345 27.06 -23.20 23.36
C ALA A 345 26.02 -22.62 22.38
N LEU A 346 24.96 -23.38 22.07
CA LEU A 346 23.92 -22.97 21.11
C LEU A 346 23.25 -21.61 21.43
N PRO A 347 22.60 -21.39 22.58
CA PRO A 347 22.02 -20.08 22.92
C PRO A 347 23.09 -19.01 23.08
N MET A 348 24.28 -19.38 23.55
CA MET A 348 25.41 -18.44 23.68
C MET A 348 25.94 -17.96 22.34
N SER A 349 25.77 -18.73 21.25
CA SER A 349 26.13 -18.31 19.89
C SER A 349 25.09 -17.38 19.26
N VAL A 350 23.79 -17.58 19.55
CA VAL A 350 22.70 -16.77 18.95
C VAL A 350 22.53 -15.42 19.66
N ILE A 351 22.50 -15.41 21.00
CA ILE A 351 22.17 -14.22 21.78
C ILE A 351 23.05 -12.99 21.46
N PRO A 352 24.38 -13.13 21.27
CA PRO A 352 25.23 -11.99 20.90
C PRO A 352 24.92 -11.41 19.51
N ALA A 353 24.37 -12.19 18.58
CA ALA A 353 24.01 -11.71 17.25
C ALA A 353 22.99 -10.55 17.32
N PHE A 354 22.07 -10.61 18.29
CA PHE A 354 21.09 -9.55 18.54
C PHE A 354 21.71 -8.20 18.91
N ILE A 355 22.92 -8.19 19.49
CA ILE A 355 23.65 -6.95 19.75
C ILE A 355 24.02 -6.28 18.42
N GLY A 356 24.58 -7.04 17.48
CA GLY A 356 24.93 -6.52 16.16
C GLY A 356 23.71 -6.09 15.36
N MET A 357 22.61 -6.87 15.42
CA MET A 357 21.33 -6.49 14.81
C MET A 357 20.80 -5.16 15.36
N GLN A 358 20.82 -4.97 16.69
CA GLN A 358 20.36 -3.73 17.32
C GLN A 358 21.25 -2.54 16.94
N LEU A 359 22.58 -2.72 16.89
CA LEU A 359 23.52 -1.67 16.47
C LEU A 359 23.30 -1.22 15.02
N LEU A 360 22.88 -2.15 14.15
CA LEU A 360 22.54 -1.88 12.75
C LEU A 360 21.10 -1.39 12.56
N GLY A 361 20.31 -1.30 13.64
CA GLY A 361 18.91 -0.86 13.61
C GLY A 361 17.96 -1.87 12.95
N PHE A 362 18.30 -3.16 12.95
CA PHE A 362 17.45 -4.20 12.38
C PHE A 362 16.29 -4.57 13.31
N SER A 363 15.20 -5.00 12.70
CA SER A 363 14.02 -5.52 13.40
C SER A 363 14.06 -7.05 13.42
N VAL A 364 13.27 -7.64 14.32
CA VAL A 364 12.94 -9.06 14.25
C VAL A 364 11.76 -9.21 13.29
N ASN A 365 12.07 -9.70 12.11
CA ASN A 365 11.13 -9.94 11.00
C ASN A 365 11.36 -11.31 10.37
N VAL A 366 10.47 -11.70 9.45
CA VAL A 366 10.49 -13.01 8.79
C VAL A 366 11.87 -13.32 8.16
N VAL A 367 12.48 -12.34 7.50
CA VAL A 367 13.78 -12.51 6.82
C VAL A 367 14.93 -12.69 7.81
N SER A 368 14.96 -11.91 8.89
CA SER A 368 15.96 -12.05 9.96
C SER A 368 15.80 -13.35 10.76
N LEU A 369 14.56 -13.80 10.99
CA LEU A 369 14.25 -15.05 11.67
C LEU A 369 14.61 -16.25 10.82
N LEU A 370 14.42 -16.18 9.49
CA LEU A 370 14.89 -17.18 8.54
C LEU A 370 16.42 -17.28 8.54
N ALA A 371 17.13 -16.14 8.60
CA ALA A 371 18.58 -16.15 8.76
C ALA A 371 19.01 -16.87 10.04
N LEU A 372 18.35 -16.58 11.17
CA LEU A 372 18.65 -17.21 12.44
C LEU A 372 18.33 -18.70 12.45
N SER A 373 17.18 -19.11 11.91
CA SER A 373 16.77 -20.52 11.88
C SER A 373 17.70 -21.37 11.00
N LEU A 374 18.13 -20.85 9.85
CA LEU A 374 19.13 -21.47 9.00
C LEU A 374 20.47 -21.59 9.73
N VAL A 375 20.91 -20.49 10.33
CA VAL A 375 22.23 -20.42 10.96
C VAL A 375 22.29 -21.29 12.20
N VAL A 376 21.22 -21.47 12.96
CA VAL A 376 21.21 -22.34 14.15
C VAL A 376 21.67 -23.76 13.85
N GLY A 377 21.32 -24.34 12.71
CA GLY A 377 21.85 -25.66 12.32
C GLY A 377 23.37 -25.66 12.15
N ILE A 378 23.93 -24.56 11.65
CA ILE A 378 25.35 -24.36 11.41
C ILE A 378 26.10 -23.99 12.70
N LEU A 379 25.50 -23.19 13.59
CA LEU A 379 26.11 -22.72 14.84
C LEU A 379 26.54 -23.87 15.74
N VAL A 380 25.74 -24.93 15.78
CA VAL A 380 25.98 -26.07 16.67
C VAL A 380 27.14 -26.91 16.17
N ASP A 381 27.39 -26.95 14.85
CA ASP A 381 28.42 -27.80 14.26
C ASP A 381 29.83 -27.45 14.78
N ASP A 382 30.18 -26.16 14.81
CA ASP A 382 31.48 -25.69 15.32
C ASP A 382 31.72 -26.14 16.78
N ALA A 383 30.71 -26.01 17.63
CA ALA A 383 30.80 -26.43 19.03
C ALA A 383 30.82 -27.97 19.18
N ILE A 384 30.11 -28.71 18.32
CA ILE A 384 30.11 -30.17 18.32
C ILE A 384 31.48 -30.69 17.91
N VAL A 385 32.03 -30.21 16.81
CA VAL A 385 33.34 -30.65 16.30
C VAL A 385 34.43 -30.42 17.35
N GLU A 386 34.38 -29.27 18.03
CA GLU A 386 35.28 -28.96 19.14
C GLU A 386 35.12 -29.94 20.31
N VAL A 387 33.89 -30.14 20.82
CA VAL A 387 33.64 -31.05 21.95
C VAL A 387 34.01 -32.49 21.61
N VAL A 388 33.70 -32.96 20.40
CA VAL A 388 34.06 -34.30 19.92
C VAL A 388 35.58 -34.48 19.89
N ASN A 389 36.32 -33.47 19.42
CA ASN A 389 37.77 -33.53 19.41
C ASN A 389 38.35 -33.55 20.84
N ILE A 390 37.83 -32.73 21.75
CA ILE A 390 38.22 -32.73 23.17
C ILE A 390 37.97 -34.11 23.80
N VAL A 391 36.79 -34.71 23.56
CA VAL A 391 36.45 -36.05 24.06
C VAL A 391 37.40 -37.12 23.48
N ARG A 392 37.80 -37.00 22.21
CA ARG A 392 38.83 -37.87 21.62
C ARG A 392 40.17 -37.76 22.35
N HIS A 393 40.62 -36.56 22.72
CA HIS A 393 41.84 -36.37 23.51
C HIS A 393 41.72 -36.86 24.96
N LEU A 394 40.55 -36.73 25.58
CA LEU A 394 40.25 -37.32 26.89
C LEU A 394 40.39 -38.85 26.85
N ARG A 395 39.90 -39.50 25.80
CA ARG A 395 40.03 -40.96 25.58
C ARG A 395 41.47 -41.42 25.38
N MET A 396 42.38 -40.53 24.98
CA MET A 396 43.82 -40.79 24.92
C MET A 396 44.50 -40.77 26.30
N GLY A 397 43.75 -40.45 27.36
CA GLY A 397 44.24 -40.42 28.75
C GLY A 397 44.77 -39.06 29.20
N LYS A 398 44.50 -37.98 28.47
CA LYS A 398 44.91 -36.61 28.83
C LYS A 398 44.00 -36.04 29.93
N THR A 399 44.51 -35.12 30.74
CA THR A 399 43.67 -34.38 31.71
C THR A 399 42.70 -33.45 30.98
N PRO A 400 41.50 -33.12 31.53
CA PRO A 400 40.53 -32.26 30.85
C PRO A 400 41.07 -30.91 30.40
N TYR A 401 41.93 -30.28 31.20
CA TYR A 401 42.57 -29.02 30.84
C TYR A 401 43.53 -29.16 29.65
N GLN A 402 44.40 -30.18 29.67
CA GLN A 402 45.32 -30.46 28.56
C GLN A 402 44.57 -30.90 27.30
N ALA A 403 43.55 -31.73 27.46
CA ALA A 403 42.72 -32.20 26.35
C ALA A 403 42.00 -31.04 25.68
N ALA A 404 41.42 -30.10 26.44
CA ALA A 404 40.75 -28.92 25.90
C ALA A 404 41.72 -28.01 25.11
N MET A 405 42.91 -27.76 25.66
CA MET A 405 43.91 -26.88 25.04
C MET A 405 44.48 -27.50 23.75
N GLU A 406 44.94 -28.75 23.80
CA GLU A 406 45.55 -29.41 22.64
C GLU A 406 44.52 -29.72 21.55
N ALA A 407 43.28 -30.07 21.91
CA ALA A 407 42.21 -30.27 20.95
C ALA A 407 41.86 -28.98 20.21
N ALA A 408 41.79 -27.86 20.92
CA ALA A 408 41.49 -26.57 20.34
C ALA A 408 42.58 -26.10 19.38
N ASP A 409 43.85 -26.36 19.72
CA ASP A 409 44.98 -26.05 18.84
C ASP A 409 45.01 -26.94 17.60
N GLU A 410 44.68 -28.24 17.72
CA GLU A 410 44.72 -29.20 16.59
C GLU A 410 43.78 -28.80 15.44
N ILE A 411 42.54 -28.41 15.76
CA ILE A 411 41.54 -28.02 14.77
C ILE A 411 41.34 -26.51 14.67
N GLY A 412 42.16 -25.73 15.39
CA GLY A 412 42.20 -24.27 15.49
C GLY A 412 41.91 -23.55 14.18
N LEU A 413 42.85 -23.72 13.25
CA LEU A 413 42.82 -23.08 11.94
C LEU A 413 41.66 -23.59 11.07
N ALA A 414 41.31 -24.88 11.17
CA ALA A 414 40.28 -25.50 10.35
C ALA A 414 38.91 -24.91 10.63
N VAL A 415 38.48 -24.82 11.90
CA VAL A 415 37.17 -24.23 12.24
C VAL A 415 37.12 -22.75 11.88
N ILE A 416 38.19 -21.99 12.16
CA ILE A 416 38.23 -20.57 11.78
C ILE A 416 38.05 -20.43 10.26
N ALA A 417 38.78 -21.23 9.47
CA ALA A 417 38.67 -21.21 8.02
C ALA A 417 37.26 -21.59 7.54
N THR A 418 36.65 -22.66 8.06
CA THR A 418 35.29 -23.07 7.67
C THR A 418 34.26 -22.00 8.05
N THR A 419 34.36 -21.42 9.24
CA THR A 419 33.44 -20.38 9.68
C THR A 419 33.57 -19.10 8.85
N PHE A 420 34.79 -18.67 8.49
CA PHE A 420 34.98 -17.55 7.57
C PHE A 420 34.54 -17.87 6.14
N THR A 421 34.62 -19.12 5.67
CA THR A 421 34.03 -19.49 4.38
C THR A 421 32.50 -19.38 4.39
N LEU A 422 31.85 -19.73 5.50
CA LEU A 422 30.40 -19.53 5.65
C LEU A 422 30.03 -18.04 5.66
N ILE A 423 30.82 -17.20 6.37
CA ILE A 423 30.66 -15.75 6.30
C ILE A 423 30.84 -15.25 4.87
N ALA A 424 31.85 -15.75 4.14
CA ALA A 424 32.09 -15.38 2.74
C ALA A 424 30.98 -15.83 1.78
N VAL A 425 30.19 -16.85 2.15
CA VAL A 425 29.02 -17.30 1.39
C VAL A 425 27.78 -16.45 1.70
N PHE A 426 27.52 -16.13 2.97
CA PHE A 426 26.31 -15.39 3.36
C PHE A 426 26.45 -13.88 3.24
N LEU A 427 27.61 -13.29 3.55
CA LEU A 427 27.81 -11.85 3.55
C LEU A 427 27.55 -11.18 2.18
N PRO A 428 27.88 -11.78 1.01
CA PRO A 428 27.53 -11.23 -0.30
C PRO A 428 26.02 -10.97 -0.48
N THR A 429 25.15 -11.78 0.14
CA THR A 429 23.70 -11.58 0.06
C THR A 429 23.26 -10.24 0.65
N ALA A 430 24.03 -9.68 1.58
CA ALA A 430 23.76 -8.35 2.14
C ALA A 430 24.09 -7.19 1.19
N PHE A 431 24.80 -7.46 0.10
CA PHE A 431 25.23 -6.51 -0.93
C PHE A 431 24.55 -6.74 -2.28
N MET A 432 23.52 -7.60 -2.33
CA MET A 432 22.69 -7.74 -3.52
C MET A 432 22.10 -6.38 -3.92
N SER A 433 22.08 -6.10 -5.22
CA SER A 433 21.41 -4.92 -5.79
C SER A 433 19.90 -5.12 -5.86
N GLY A 434 19.18 -4.07 -6.26
CA GLY A 434 17.74 -4.14 -6.47
C GLY A 434 16.93 -4.14 -5.18
N ILE A 435 15.61 -4.23 -5.34
CA ILE A 435 14.64 -4.23 -4.25
C ILE A 435 14.86 -5.47 -3.36
N ALA A 436 15.10 -6.64 -3.97
CA ALA A 436 15.42 -7.87 -3.25
C ALA A 436 16.62 -7.70 -2.30
N GLY A 437 17.67 -7.02 -2.74
CA GLY A 437 18.83 -6.74 -1.90
C GLY A 437 18.52 -5.92 -0.65
N LYS A 438 17.56 -4.99 -0.71
CA LYS A 438 17.10 -4.24 0.48
C LYS A 438 16.43 -5.16 1.51
N PHE A 439 15.68 -6.18 1.07
CA PHE A 439 15.11 -7.20 1.96
C PHE A 439 16.20 -8.14 2.52
N PHE A 440 17.09 -8.66 1.67
CA PHE A 440 18.14 -9.62 2.05
C PHE A 440 19.34 -8.97 2.79
N LYS A 441 19.43 -7.63 2.84
CA LYS A 441 20.44 -6.93 3.65
C LYS A 441 20.43 -7.39 5.11
N GLN A 442 19.24 -7.48 5.71
CA GLN A 442 19.12 -7.94 7.10
C GLN A 442 19.43 -9.44 7.23
N PHE A 443 19.09 -10.26 6.23
CA PHE A 443 19.43 -11.69 6.19
C PHE A 443 20.94 -11.91 6.27
N GLY A 444 21.70 -11.37 5.31
CA GLY A 444 23.14 -11.64 5.19
C GLY A 444 23.94 -11.16 6.40
N TRP A 445 23.65 -9.96 6.91
CA TRP A 445 24.31 -9.45 8.11
C TRP A 445 23.93 -10.23 9.37
N THR A 446 22.66 -10.58 9.55
CA THR A 446 22.21 -11.38 10.70
C THR A 446 22.89 -12.75 10.71
N ALA A 447 22.95 -13.41 9.54
CA ALA A 447 23.63 -14.68 9.40
C ALA A 447 25.13 -14.58 9.69
N ALA A 448 25.83 -13.60 9.08
CA ALA A 448 27.25 -13.40 9.31
C ALA A 448 27.59 -13.09 10.77
N LEU A 449 26.79 -12.26 11.44
CA LEU A 449 26.97 -11.91 12.85
C LEU A 449 26.74 -13.12 13.77
N ALA A 450 25.72 -13.94 13.48
CA ALA A 450 25.44 -15.15 14.25
C ALA A 450 26.57 -16.19 14.07
N VAL A 451 27.00 -16.44 12.83
CA VAL A 451 28.12 -17.35 12.51
C VAL A 451 29.42 -16.88 13.19
N PHE A 452 29.72 -15.58 13.16
CA PHE A 452 30.86 -15.01 13.84
C PHE A 452 30.78 -15.16 15.37
N ALA A 453 29.60 -14.91 15.95
CA ALA A 453 29.37 -15.13 17.38
C ALA A 453 29.57 -16.61 17.76
N SER A 454 29.16 -17.56 16.90
CA SER A 454 29.46 -18.98 17.11
C SER A 454 30.94 -19.28 17.17
N LEU A 455 31.73 -18.70 16.26
CA LEU A 455 33.17 -18.92 16.26
C LEU A 455 33.79 -18.51 17.60
N VAL A 456 33.39 -17.34 18.11
CA VAL A 456 33.86 -16.82 19.40
C VAL A 456 33.46 -17.78 20.53
N VAL A 457 32.23 -18.28 20.53
CA VAL A 457 31.77 -19.25 21.54
C VAL A 457 32.50 -20.57 21.44
N ALA A 458 32.63 -21.13 20.24
CA ALA A 458 33.32 -22.40 19.97
C ALA A 458 34.80 -22.34 20.35
N ARG A 459 35.45 -21.18 20.22
CA ARG A 459 36.87 -21.01 20.54
C ARG A 459 37.17 -20.58 21.96
N VAL A 460 36.27 -19.82 22.59
CA VAL A 460 36.52 -19.26 23.92
C VAL A 460 35.74 -20.03 24.98
N LEU A 461 34.43 -20.17 24.80
CA LEU A 461 33.55 -20.72 25.83
C LEU A 461 33.61 -22.25 25.87
N THR A 462 33.52 -22.91 24.72
CA THR A 462 33.45 -24.37 24.62
C THR A 462 34.68 -25.08 25.20
N PRO A 463 35.93 -24.67 24.91
CA PRO A 463 37.11 -25.32 25.48
C PRO A 463 37.24 -25.02 26.97
N MET A 464 36.92 -23.79 27.39
CA MET A 464 36.94 -23.39 28.80
C MET A 464 35.94 -24.20 29.63
N MET A 465 34.69 -24.31 29.18
CA MET A 465 33.68 -25.15 29.85
C MET A 465 34.10 -26.62 29.87
N SER A 466 34.63 -27.13 28.76
CA SER A 466 35.09 -28.51 28.65
C SER A 466 36.22 -28.84 29.62
N ALA A 467 37.17 -27.92 29.80
CA ALA A 467 38.30 -28.08 30.71
C ALA A 467 37.89 -28.25 32.19
N TYR A 468 36.79 -27.60 32.61
CA TYR A 468 36.30 -27.66 33.99
C TYR A 468 35.16 -28.65 34.21
N MET A 469 34.36 -28.96 33.18
CA MET A 469 33.15 -29.78 33.32
C MET A 469 33.34 -31.24 32.91
N LEU A 470 34.21 -31.54 31.94
CA LEU A 470 34.42 -32.91 31.48
C LEU A 470 35.27 -33.71 32.47
N LYS A 471 35.04 -35.02 32.50
CA LYS A 471 35.82 -35.97 33.30
C LYS A 471 36.68 -36.86 32.39
N PRO A 472 37.83 -37.36 32.88
CA PRO A 472 38.58 -38.38 32.17
C PRO A 472 37.73 -39.62 31.94
N GLU A 473 37.58 -40.05 30.69
CA GLU A 473 37.00 -41.37 30.36
C GLU A 473 38.07 -42.46 30.51
N ALA A 474 37.71 -43.57 31.16
CA ALA A 474 38.61 -44.72 31.29
C ALA A 474 38.80 -45.42 29.94
N LYS A 475 40.03 -45.91 29.69
CA LYS A 475 40.43 -46.62 28.47
C LYS A 475 39.43 -47.72 28.08
N GLY A 476 38.63 -47.47 27.06
CA GLY A 476 37.85 -48.48 26.37
C GLY A 476 37.84 -48.15 24.89
N GLN A 477 38.38 -49.03 24.04
CA GLN A 477 38.15 -48.94 22.60
C GLN A 477 36.66 -49.24 22.36
N PRO A 478 35.85 -48.26 21.92
CA PRO A 478 34.50 -48.59 21.48
C PRO A 478 34.62 -49.56 20.31
N LYS A 479 33.84 -50.64 20.32
CA LYS A 479 33.71 -51.49 19.13
C LYS A 479 33.18 -50.62 18.00
N ASP A 480 33.85 -50.66 16.85
CA ASP A 480 33.36 -49.99 15.65
C ASP A 480 31.93 -50.42 15.40
N ALA A 481 31.03 -49.44 15.38
CA ALA A 481 29.63 -49.70 15.13
C ALA A 481 29.46 -50.30 13.72
N ALA A 482 28.43 -51.12 13.50
CA ALA A 482 28.25 -51.84 12.24
C ALA A 482 28.21 -50.90 11.00
N TRP A 483 27.71 -49.68 11.17
CA TRP A 483 27.71 -48.64 10.13
C TRP A 483 29.12 -48.17 9.76
N MET A 484 30.05 -48.13 10.71
CA MET A 484 31.47 -47.79 10.46
C MET A 484 32.13 -48.86 9.58
N VAL A 485 31.85 -50.14 9.83
CA VAL A 485 32.35 -51.24 8.99
C VAL A 485 31.84 -51.12 7.55
N MET A 486 30.56 -50.78 7.38
CA MET A 486 29.96 -50.58 6.06
C MET A 486 30.52 -49.35 5.36
N TYR A 487 30.67 -48.23 6.08
CA TYR A 487 31.31 -47.01 5.60
C TYR A 487 32.74 -47.28 5.12
N LEU A 488 33.56 -47.96 5.91
CA LEU A 488 34.95 -48.29 5.55
C LEU A 488 35.02 -49.22 4.33
N LYS A 489 34.07 -50.16 4.18
CA LYS A 489 33.97 -51.01 3.00
C LYS A 489 33.64 -50.19 1.75
N ALA A 490 32.68 -49.27 1.84
CA ALA A 490 32.33 -48.35 0.76
C ALA A 490 33.49 -47.40 0.42
N ALA A 491 34.15 -46.81 1.42
CA ALA A 491 35.29 -45.94 1.24
C ALA A 491 36.46 -46.65 0.55
N ARG A 492 36.80 -47.88 0.97
CA ARG A 492 37.81 -48.69 0.27
C ARG A 492 37.43 -48.98 -1.18
N TRP A 493 36.16 -49.26 -1.44
CA TRP A 493 35.68 -49.47 -2.81
C TRP A 493 35.85 -48.20 -3.64
N CYS A 494 35.47 -47.03 -3.12
CA CYS A 494 35.67 -45.75 -3.80
C CYS A 494 37.16 -45.45 -4.09
N LEU A 495 38.05 -45.74 -3.14
CA LEU A 495 39.49 -45.54 -3.32
C LEU A 495 40.09 -46.50 -4.36
N ASN A 496 39.66 -47.77 -4.35
CA ASN A 496 40.12 -48.76 -5.32
C ASN A 496 39.58 -48.47 -6.74
N HIS A 497 38.39 -47.88 -6.85
CA HIS A 497 37.72 -47.58 -8.11
C HIS A 497 37.65 -46.07 -8.39
N ARG A 498 38.72 -45.32 -8.10
CA ARG A 498 38.77 -43.84 -8.18
C ARG A 498 38.19 -43.23 -9.45
N LEU A 499 38.46 -43.82 -10.62
CA LEU A 499 37.93 -43.33 -11.91
C LEU A 499 36.41 -43.53 -12.02
N VAL A 500 35.91 -44.70 -11.58
CA VAL A 500 34.48 -44.99 -11.56
C VAL A 500 33.78 -44.08 -10.56
N THR A 501 34.38 -43.85 -9.38
CA THR A 501 33.82 -42.94 -8.37
C THR A 501 33.73 -41.51 -8.88
N VAL A 502 34.77 -40.99 -9.55
CA VAL A 502 34.75 -39.65 -10.16
C VAL A 502 33.72 -39.57 -11.28
N LEU A 503 33.61 -40.59 -12.13
CA LEU A 503 32.59 -40.63 -13.18
C LEU A 503 31.17 -40.68 -12.60
N MET A 504 30.93 -41.48 -11.57
CA MET A 504 29.64 -41.55 -10.89
C MET A 504 29.29 -40.23 -10.20
N ALA A 505 30.25 -39.60 -9.52
CA ALA A 505 30.06 -38.29 -8.90
C ALA A 505 29.77 -37.21 -9.96
N GLY A 506 30.51 -37.22 -11.08
CA GLY A 506 30.29 -36.33 -12.21
C GLY A 506 28.92 -36.56 -12.88
N ALA A 507 28.53 -37.82 -13.09
CA ALA A 507 27.22 -38.16 -13.62
C ALA A 507 26.08 -37.74 -12.68
N PHE A 508 26.27 -37.91 -11.36
CA PHE A 508 25.32 -37.43 -10.36
C PHE A 508 25.22 -35.90 -10.36
N PHE A 509 26.35 -35.19 -10.44
CA PHE A 509 26.39 -33.74 -10.54
C PHE A 509 25.69 -33.24 -11.81
N ILE A 510 26.01 -33.80 -12.99
CA ILE A 510 25.36 -33.45 -14.25
C ILE A 510 23.87 -33.77 -14.19
N GLY A 511 23.49 -34.95 -13.69
CA GLY A 511 22.09 -35.33 -13.50
C GLY A 511 21.35 -34.35 -12.59
N SER A 512 21.98 -33.89 -11.51
CA SER A 512 21.40 -32.87 -10.63
C SER A 512 21.29 -31.50 -11.31
N ALA A 513 22.27 -31.10 -12.12
CA ALA A 513 22.25 -29.84 -12.86
C ALA A 513 21.19 -29.86 -13.98
N MET A 514 20.93 -31.02 -14.60
CA MET A 514 19.86 -31.20 -15.60
C MET A 514 18.45 -31.06 -15.00
N LEU A 515 18.30 -31.10 -13.67
CA LEU A 515 17.03 -30.84 -12.99
C LEU A 515 16.79 -29.34 -12.74
N ILE A 516 17.79 -28.47 -12.88
CA ILE A 516 17.65 -27.02 -12.65
C ILE A 516 16.55 -26.40 -13.53
N PRO A 517 16.44 -26.70 -14.85
CA PRO A 517 15.38 -26.14 -15.69
C PRO A 517 13.97 -26.62 -15.35
N LEU A 518 13.82 -27.66 -14.51
CA LEU A 518 12.51 -28.14 -14.06
C LEU A 518 12.02 -27.41 -12.79
N LEU A 519 12.87 -26.58 -12.17
CA LEU A 519 12.50 -25.83 -10.98
C LEU A 519 11.63 -24.63 -11.37
N PRO A 520 10.41 -24.50 -10.81
CA PRO A 520 9.58 -23.34 -11.08
C PRO A 520 10.22 -22.08 -10.51
N THR A 521 10.27 -21.02 -11.32
CA THR A 521 10.80 -19.71 -10.90
C THR A 521 9.66 -18.80 -10.44
N GLY A 522 9.79 -18.22 -9.26
CA GLY A 522 8.88 -17.21 -8.71
C GLY A 522 9.65 -16.26 -7.78
N PHE A 523 9.16 -15.03 -7.64
CA PHE A 523 9.82 -13.99 -6.83
C PHE A 523 9.54 -14.18 -5.34
N ILE A 524 8.27 -14.29 -4.94
CA ILE A 524 7.82 -14.54 -3.57
C ILE A 524 6.72 -15.63 -3.62
N PRO A 525 6.75 -16.64 -2.73
CA PRO A 525 5.68 -17.65 -2.66
C PRO A 525 4.37 -17.01 -2.18
N PRO A 526 3.21 -17.50 -2.64
CA PRO A 526 1.92 -16.93 -2.26
C PRO A 526 1.64 -17.18 -0.76
N ASP A 527 1.02 -16.20 -0.10
CA ASP A 527 0.74 -16.26 1.33
C ASP A 527 -0.48 -17.17 1.66
N ASP A 528 -0.65 -17.54 2.92
CA ASP A 528 -1.83 -18.25 3.41
C ASP A 528 -2.49 -17.51 4.58
N ASN A 529 -2.58 -16.18 4.51
CA ASN A 529 -3.24 -15.35 5.53
C ASN A 529 -4.72 -15.72 5.74
N SER A 530 -5.24 -15.46 6.93
CA SER A 530 -6.65 -15.65 7.29
C SER A 530 -7.60 -14.67 6.57
N GLN A 531 -7.09 -13.86 5.65
CA GLN A 531 -7.83 -12.83 4.94
C GLN A 531 -7.44 -12.82 3.46
N THR A 532 -8.41 -12.52 2.61
CA THR A 532 -8.20 -12.26 1.17
C THR A 532 -9.07 -11.09 0.73
N GLN A 533 -8.88 -10.60 -0.49
CA GLN A 533 -9.63 -9.48 -1.05
C GLN A 533 -10.22 -9.80 -2.42
N VAL A 534 -11.36 -9.18 -2.71
CA VAL A 534 -11.97 -9.16 -4.03
C VAL A 534 -12.13 -7.71 -4.46
N TYR A 535 -11.48 -7.34 -5.54
CA TYR A 535 -11.61 -6.04 -6.17
C TYR A 535 -12.66 -6.13 -7.28
N LEU A 536 -13.60 -5.18 -7.27
CA LEU A 536 -14.63 -5.03 -8.28
C LEU A 536 -14.47 -3.67 -8.96
N GLU A 537 -14.39 -3.66 -10.28
CA GLU A 537 -14.37 -2.45 -11.08
C GLU A 537 -15.54 -2.46 -12.08
N LEU A 538 -16.42 -1.45 -11.96
CA LEU A 538 -17.50 -1.23 -12.89
C LEU A 538 -17.07 -0.32 -14.07
N PRO A 539 -17.82 -0.32 -15.19
CA PRO A 539 -17.58 0.59 -16.30
C PRO A 539 -17.57 2.08 -15.87
N PRO A 540 -16.81 2.94 -16.57
CA PRO A 540 -16.84 4.38 -16.28
C PRO A 540 -18.24 4.97 -16.37
N GLY A 541 -18.53 5.93 -15.47
CA GLY A 541 -19.86 6.53 -15.35
C GLY A 541 -20.81 5.80 -14.39
N ALA A 542 -20.43 4.63 -13.87
CA ALA A 542 -21.19 3.96 -12.81
C ALA A 542 -21.30 4.85 -11.56
N THR A 543 -22.51 4.94 -11.02
CA THR A 543 -22.82 5.69 -9.81
C THR A 543 -22.46 4.88 -8.56
N LEU A 544 -22.22 5.58 -7.44
CA LEU A 544 -21.97 4.93 -6.15
C LEU A 544 -23.10 3.94 -5.76
N SER A 545 -24.35 4.27 -6.07
CA SER A 545 -25.50 3.39 -5.81
C SER A 545 -25.43 2.10 -6.63
N GLN A 546 -25.09 2.18 -7.92
CA GLN A 546 -24.95 1.00 -8.78
C GLN A 546 -23.81 0.10 -8.29
N THR A 547 -22.66 0.69 -7.97
CA THR A 547 -21.52 -0.05 -7.41
C THR A 547 -21.88 -0.70 -6.07
N THR A 548 -22.66 -0.03 -5.23
CA THR A 548 -23.15 -0.59 -3.96
C THR A 548 -24.04 -1.80 -4.18
N THR A 549 -24.99 -1.74 -5.12
CA THR A 549 -25.86 -2.88 -5.46
C THR A 549 -25.07 -4.07 -5.97
N VAL A 550 -24.13 -3.84 -6.89
CA VAL A 550 -23.30 -4.90 -7.47
C VAL A 550 -22.34 -5.49 -6.44
N ALA A 551 -21.75 -4.66 -5.57
CA ALA A 551 -20.89 -5.13 -4.49
C ALA A 551 -21.67 -5.97 -3.47
N GLU A 552 -22.92 -5.62 -3.18
CA GLU A 552 -23.80 -6.42 -2.32
C GLU A 552 -24.19 -7.75 -2.99
N GLU A 553 -24.46 -7.76 -4.29
CA GLU A 553 -24.69 -9.00 -5.04
C GLU A 553 -23.45 -9.92 -5.00
N ALA A 554 -22.27 -9.36 -5.24
CA ALA A 554 -21.00 -10.08 -5.11
C ALA A 554 -20.84 -10.65 -3.69
N ARG A 555 -21.06 -9.84 -2.65
CA ARG A 555 -21.01 -10.26 -1.25
C ARG A 555 -21.94 -11.44 -0.95
N GLN A 556 -23.18 -11.41 -1.44
CA GLN A 556 -24.14 -12.50 -1.24
C GLN A 556 -23.68 -13.82 -1.87
N ARG A 557 -22.99 -13.76 -3.02
CA ARG A 557 -22.39 -14.93 -3.67
C ARG A 557 -21.18 -15.43 -2.86
N LEU A 558 -20.33 -14.51 -2.39
CA LEU A 558 -19.16 -14.84 -1.57
C LEU A 558 -19.52 -15.53 -0.25
N MET A 559 -20.61 -15.10 0.41
CA MET A 559 -21.08 -15.75 1.66
C MET A 559 -21.57 -17.20 1.46
N ARG A 560 -21.81 -17.64 0.23
CA ARG A 560 -22.16 -19.05 -0.08
C ARG A 560 -20.92 -19.93 -0.27
N VAL A 561 -19.74 -19.33 -0.43
CA VAL A 561 -18.47 -20.05 -0.51
C VAL A 561 -18.12 -20.55 0.89
N GLN A 562 -17.74 -21.83 0.99
CA GLN A 562 -17.32 -22.41 2.26
C GLN A 562 -16.10 -21.67 2.83
N HIS A 563 -16.01 -21.60 4.15
CA HIS A 563 -14.93 -20.95 4.91
C HIS A 563 -14.89 -19.41 4.88
N VAL A 564 -15.87 -18.73 4.27
CA VAL A 564 -16.04 -17.26 4.37
C VAL A 564 -16.82 -16.91 5.64
N LYS A 565 -16.19 -16.17 6.58
CA LYS A 565 -16.78 -15.79 7.88
C LYS A 565 -17.51 -14.45 7.83
N SER A 566 -16.87 -13.44 7.24
CA SER A 566 -17.44 -12.10 7.09
C SER A 566 -16.83 -11.38 5.90
N VAL A 567 -17.56 -10.39 5.39
CA VAL A 567 -17.12 -9.55 4.28
C VAL A 567 -17.27 -8.08 4.66
N TYR A 568 -16.16 -7.35 4.64
CA TYR A 568 -16.09 -5.91 4.78
C TYR A 568 -15.92 -5.28 3.40
N THR A 569 -16.92 -4.53 2.95
CA THR A 569 -16.95 -3.89 1.63
C THR A 569 -16.62 -2.41 1.77
N THR A 570 -15.64 -1.94 1.02
CA THR A 570 -15.29 -0.52 0.87
C THR A 570 -15.51 -0.12 -0.58
N ILE A 571 -16.14 1.03 -0.82
CA ILE A 571 -16.44 1.55 -2.15
C ILE A 571 -15.92 2.98 -2.23
N GLY A 572 -15.24 3.34 -3.32
CA GLY A 572 -14.74 4.71 -3.50
C GLY A 572 -13.77 5.17 -2.41
N GLY A 573 -13.06 4.24 -1.76
CA GLY A 573 -12.11 4.50 -0.67
C GLY A 573 -11.57 3.19 -0.09
N GLY A 574 -10.71 3.30 0.93
CA GLY A 574 -10.04 2.16 1.59
C GLY A 574 -8.65 1.90 1.02
N SER A 575 -7.67 1.72 1.90
CA SER A 575 -6.28 1.40 1.54
C SER A 575 -5.74 0.15 2.26
N ALA A 576 -6.51 -0.42 3.19
CA ALA A 576 -6.17 -1.66 3.87
C ALA A 576 -5.97 -2.82 2.88
N GLY A 577 -4.85 -3.54 3.01
CA GLY A 577 -4.51 -4.69 2.17
C GLY A 577 -4.13 -4.34 0.73
N THR A 578 -3.96 -3.06 0.39
CA THR A 578 -3.47 -2.66 -0.93
C THR A 578 -1.99 -2.95 -1.11
N ASP A 579 -1.62 -3.40 -2.30
CA ASP A 579 -0.21 -3.63 -2.67
C ASP A 579 0.61 -2.33 -2.56
N PRO A 580 1.63 -2.26 -1.69
CA PRO A 580 2.48 -1.08 -1.53
C PRO A 580 3.22 -0.66 -2.80
N PHE A 581 3.48 -1.59 -3.71
CA PHE A 581 4.21 -1.34 -4.95
C PHE A 581 3.27 -0.97 -6.11
N ALA A 582 1.95 -1.08 -5.93
CA ALA A 582 1.01 -0.70 -6.96
C ALA A 582 0.89 0.83 -7.06
N ASN A 583 0.94 1.34 -8.29
CA ASN A 583 0.63 2.76 -8.57
C ASN A 583 -0.85 3.03 -8.30
N SER A 584 -1.15 3.38 -7.04
CA SER A 584 -2.49 3.73 -6.58
C SER A 584 -2.89 5.11 -7.09
N GLY A 585 -4.11 5.20 -7.62
CA GLY A 585 -4.73 6.45 -8.05
C GLY A 585 -5.64 7.03 -6.97
N SER A 586 -6.25 8.17 -7.27
CA SER A 586 -7.35 8.72 -6.48
C SER A 586 -8.51 7.73 -6.38
N ALA A 587 -9.23 7.79 -5.26
CA ALA A 587 -10.38 6.95 -5.00
C ALA A 587 -11.51 7.19 -6.03
N GLU A 588 -12.08 6.11 -6.57
CA GLU A 588 -13.11 6.15 -7.62
C GLU A 588 -14.40 5.45 -7.15
N VAL A 589 -15.55 6.12 -7.28
CA VAL A 589 -16.87 5.58 -6.87
C VAL A 589 -17.26 4.26 -7.55
N ARG A 590 -16.67 3.96 -8.72
CA ARG A 590 -16.93 2.75 -9.50
C ARG A 590 -16.12 1.53 -9.06
N LYS A 591 -15.17 1.71 -8.15
CA LYS A 591 -14.30 0.64 -7.62
C LYS A 591 -14.73 0.27 -6.21
N ALA A 592 -14.78 -1.02 -5.93
CA ALA A 592 -15.07 -1.57 -4.62
C ALA A 592 -14.05 -2.65 -4.24
N THR A 593 -13.66 -2.68 -2.98
CA THR A 593 -12.78 -3.69 -2.39
C THR A 593 -13.52 -4.42 -1.28
N LEU A 594 -13.71 -5.72 -1.45
CA LEU A 594 -14.35 -6.61 -0.48
C LEU A 594 -13.23 -7.36 0.25
N THR A 595 -12.98 -6.99 1.49
CA THR A 595 -12.07 -7.70 2.40
C THR A 595 -12.81 -8.85 3.05
N ILE A 596 -12.31 -10.06 2.85
CA ILE A 596 -12.94 -11.31 3.24
C ILE A 596 -12.13 -11.92 4.38
N LEU A 597 -12.78 -12.11 5.53
CA LEU A 597 -12.22 -12.87 6.64
C LEU A 597 -12.55 -14.35 6.44
N LEU A 598 -11.51 -15.17 6.38
CA LEU A 598 -11.60 -16.62 6.25
C LEU A 598 -11.69 -17.28 7.63
N THR A 599 -11.97 -18.58 7.65
CA THR A 599 -11.85 -19.40 8.86
C THR A 599 -10.37 -19.55 9.27
N ASP A 600 -10.12 -19.89 10.52
CA ASP A 600 -8.76 -19.98 11.06
C ASP A 600 -7.90 -21.04 10.35
N ARG A 601 -6.59 -20.83 10.36
CA ARG A 601 -5.60 -21.71 9.73
C ARG A 601 -5.64 -23.09 10.41
N GLY A 602 -6.13 -24.12 9.71
CA GLY A 602 -6.28 -25.48 10.22
C GLY A 602 -7.65 -26.10 9.92
N ASP A 603 -8.72 -25.28 9.98
CA ASP A 603 -10.10 -25.71 9.72
C ASP A 603 -10.54 -25.47 8.26
N ARG A 604 -9.61 -25.01 7.42
CA ARG A 604 -9.84 -24.69 6.01
C ARG A 604 -8.73 -25.22 5.10
N PRO A 605 -9.00 -25.46 3.81
CA PRO A 605 -7.94 -25.67 2.83
C PRO A 605 -7.08 -24.41 2.65
N ARG A 606 -5.95 -24.55 1.93
CA ARG A 606 -5.07 -23.43 1.57
C ARG A 606 -5.86 -22.29 0.93
N LYS A 607 -5.48 -21.04 1.23
CA LYS A 607 -6.12 -19.81 0.76
C LYS A 607 -6.38 -19.84 -0.76
N GLN A 608 -5.42 -20.29 -1.56
CA GLN A 608 -5.53 -20.33 -3.04
C GLN A 608 -6.72 -21.18 -3.54
N VAL A 609 -7.08 -22.25 -2.83
CA VAL A 609 -8.23 -23.09 -3.19
C VAL A 609 -9.54 -22.33 -2.96
N ILE A 610 -9.62 -21.59 -1.86
CA ILE A 610 -10.79 -20.77 -1.53
C ILE A 610 -10.91 -19.61 -2.51
N GLU A 611 -9.79 -18.98 -2.86
CA GLU A 611 -9.76 -17.92 -3.87
C GLU A 611 -10.21 -18.43 -5.24
N ASN A 612 -9.83 -19.64 -5.65
CA ASN A 612 -10.34 -20.25 -6.87
C ASN A 612 -11.86 -20.45 -6.81
N ASN A 613 -12.39 -20.92 -5.68
CA ASN A 613 -13.84 -21.05 -5.49
C ASN A 613 -14.56 -19.68 -5.52
N ILE A 614 -13.91 -18.65 -4.97
CA ILE A 614 -14.39 -17.26 -5.05
C ILE A 614 -14.40 -16.78 -6.51
N ARG A 615 -13.35 -17.04 -7.29
CA ARG A 615 -13.28 -16.70 -8.74
C ARG A 615 -14.46 -17.34 -9.48
N THR A 616 -14.67 -18.64 -9.32
CA THR A 616 -15.78 -19.36 -9.96
C THR A 616 -17.15 -18.82 -9.53
N ALA A 617 -17.33 -18.43 -8.27
CA ALA A 617 -18.57 -17.83 -7.80
C ALA A 617 -18.86 -16.45 -8.42
N LEU A 618 -17.81 -15.71 -8.81
CA LEU A 618 -17.88 -14.37 -9.39
C LEU A 618 -17.90 -14.35 -10.93
N GLU A 619 -17.54 -15.44 -11.61
CA GLU A 619 -17.57 -15.54 -13.08
C GLU A 619 -18.95 -15.20 -13.69
N THR A 620 -20.01 -15.46 -12.95
CA THR A 620 -21.39 -15.22 -13.37
C THR A 620 -21.90 -13.81 -13.01
N LEU A 621 -21.04 -12.90 -12.54
CA LEU A 621 -21.37 -11.51 -12.27
C LEU A 621 -21.22 -10.68 -13.56
N PRO A 622 -22.32 -10.20 -14.17
CA PRO A 622 -22.27 -9.55 -15.46
C PRO A 622 -21.71 -8.12 -15.37
N GLY A 623 -20.89 -7.74 -16.35
CA GLY A 623 -20.49 -6.34 -16.55
C GLY A 623 -19.52 -5.77 -15.50
N VAL A 624 -18.82 -6.63 -14.76
CA VAL A 624 -17.86 -6.24 -13.71
C VAL A 624 -16.52 -6.89 -13.97
N ARG A 625 -15.44 -6.11 -13.81
CA ARG A 625 -14.08 -6.63 -13.76
C ARG A 625 -13.78 -7.05 -12.34
N THR A 626 -13.42 -8.32 -12.14
CA THR A 626 -13.10 -8.87 -10.82
C THR A 626 -11.62 -9.23 -10.74
N LYS A 627 -11.03 -9.07 -9.56
CA LYS A 627 -9.68 -9.53 -9.21
C LYS A 627 -9.72 -10.09 -7.80
N VAL A 628 -9.09 -11.23 -7.57
CA VAL A 628 -9.12 -11.96 -6.29
C VAL A 628 -7.69 -12.08 -5.75
N GLY A 629 -7.53 -11.94 -4.44
CA GLY A 629 -6.24 -11.97 -3.75
C GLY A 629 -5.87 -10.61 -3.16
N LEU A 630 -4.91 -10.61 -2.24
CA LEU A 630 -4.33 -9.37 -1.69
C LEU A 630 -3.44 -8.66 -2.71
N GLY A 631 -3.06 -9.36 -3.81
CA GLY A 631 -2.34 -8.76 -4.92
C GLY A 631 -0.88 -8.50 -4.59
N GLY A 632 -0.30 -9.30 -3.70
CA GLY A 632 1.11 -9.25 -3.34
C GLY A 632 2.02 -9.61 -4.51
N SER A 633 3.29 -9.22 -4.39
CA SER A 633 4.33 -9.56 -5.36
C SER A 633 4.44 -11.09 -5.52
N GLY A 634 4.50 -11.58 -6.75
CA GLY A 634 4.51 -13.00 -7.11
C GLY A 634 3.14 -13.61 -7.51
N GLU A 635 2.02 -12.89 -7.35
CA GLU A 635 0.68 -13.39 -7.70
C GLU A 635 0.16 -12.90 -9.08
N LYS A 636 0.82 -11.90 -9.67
CA LYS A 636 0.43 -11.26 -10.93
C LYS A 636 1.63 -11.00 -11.84
N TYR A 637 1.38 -10.99 -13.14
CA TYR A 637 2.29 -10.54 -14.19
C TYR A 637 1.75 -9.25 -14.80
N VAL A 638 2.59 -8.24 -14.98
CA VAL A 638 2.20 -6.96 -15.59
C VAL A 638 2.91 -6.79 -16.93
N LEU A 639 2.16 -7.00 -18.01
CA LEU A 639 2.63 -6.72 -19.37
C LEU A 639 2.20 -5.30 -19.75
N VAL A 640 3.09 -4.49 -20.33
CA VAL A 640 2.76 -3.11 -20.68
C VAL A 640 3.03 -2.83 -22.14
N LEU A 641 2.07 -2.17 -22.78
CA LEU A 641 2.22 -1.60 -24.11
C LEU A 641 2.38 -0.09 -24.00
N THR A 642 3.40 0.46 -24.64
CA THR A 642 3.64 1.91 -24.75
C THR A 642 3.46 2.35 -26.19
N GLY A 643 2.95 3.58 -26.40
CA GLY A 643 2.82 4.15 -27.74
C GLY A 643 2.45 5.63 -27.73
N GLU A 644 2.89 6.35 -28.76
CA GLU A 644 2.53 7.76 -28.94
C GLU A 644 1.18 7.95 -29.64
N ASP A 645 0.81 7.02 -30.54
CA ASP A 645 -0.49 7.01 -31.21
C ASP A 645 -1.54 6.28 -30.34
N PRO A 646 -2.55 7.01 -29.81
CA PRO A 646 -3.58 6.42 -28.97
C PRO A 646 -4.45 5.37 -29.68
N LEU A 647 -4.68 5.52 -30.99
CA LEU A 647 -5.54 4.60 -31.76
C LEU A 647 -4.81 3.30 -32.06
N ALA A 648 -3.54 3.38 -32.49
CA ALA A 648 -2.69 2.21 -32.65
C ALA A 648 -2.49 1.45 -31.33
N LEU A 649 -2.25 2.17 -30.23
CA LEU A 649 -2.11 1.57 -28.90
C LEU A 649 -3.40 0.87 -28.44
N ALA A 650 -4.57 1.49 -28.60
CA ALA A 650 -5.85 0.89 -28.21
C ALA A 650 -6.19 -0.36 -29.02
N SER A 651 -5.95 -0.34 -30.33
CA SER A 651 -6.18 -1.51 -31.20
C SER A 651 -5.23 -2.67 -30.89
N ALA A 652 -3.94 -2.38 -30.67
CA ALA A 652 -2.96 -3.37 -30.22
C ALA A 652 -3.35 -3.95 -28.86
N ALA A 653 -3.78 -3.10 -27.93
CA ALA A 653 -4.18 -3.50 -26.60
C ALA A 653 -5.35 -4.49 -26.60
N LEU A 654 -6.39 -4.23 -27.41
CA LEU A 654 -7.53 -5.14 -27.55
C LEU A 654 -7.13 -6.49 -28.17
N ALA A 655 -6.21 -6.50 -29.13
CA ALA A 655 -5.70 -7.72 -29.73
C ALA A 655 -4.91 -8.57 -28.72
N VAL A 656 -4.02 -7.92 -27.97
CA VAL A 656 -3.22 -8.56 -26.91
C VAL A 656 -4.11 -9.08 -25.78
N GLU A 657 -5.12 -8.32 -25.34
CA GLU A 657 -6.07 -8.78 -24.31
C GLU A 657 -6.80 -10.06 -24.73
N LYS A 658 -7.24 -10.12 -26.00
CA LYS A 658 -7.95 -11.28 -26.53
C LYS A 658 -7.05 -12.50 -26.59
N ASP A 659 -5.82 -12.35 -27.04
CA ASP A 659 -4.84 -13.44 -27.12
C ASP A 659 -4.41 -13.93 -25.73
N LEU A 660 -4.20 -13.02 -24.77
CA LEU A 660 -3.87 -13.38 -23.38
C LEU A 660 -4.94 -14.28 -22.76
N ARG A 661 -6.23 -14.00 -23.01
CA ARG A 661 -7.35 -14.81 -22.52
C ARG A 661 -7.41 -16.22 -23.12
N THR A 662 -6.65 -16.52 -24.16
CA THR A 662 -6.58 -17.87 -24.74
C THR A 662 -5.61 -18.79 -24.01
N ILE A 663 -4.73 -18.25 -23.17
CA ILE A 663 -3.75 -19.05 -22.42
C ILE A 663 -4.47 -19.83 -21.30
N PRO A 664 -4.45 -21.17 -21.32
CA PRO A 664 -5.14 -21.96 -20.32
C PRO A 664 -4.46 -21.84 -18.95
N GLY A 665 -5.26 -21.71 -17.89
CA GLY A 665 -4.80 -21.66 -16.50
C GLY A 665 -4.46 -20.27 -15.97
N LEU A 666 -4.57 -19.21 -16.79
CA LEU A 666 -4.54 -17.84 -16.27
C LEU A 666 -5.82 -17.51 -15.51
N GLY A 667 -5.67 -16.66 -14.49
CA GLY A 667 -6.81 -16.06 -13.78
C GLY A 667 -7.41 -14.90 -14.58
N SER A 668 -7.87 -13.87 -13.87
CA SER A 668 -8.37 -12.65 -14.50
C SER A 668 -7.27 -11.91 -15.28
N VAL A 669 -7.57 -11.50 -16.51
CA VAL A 669 -6.73 -10.61 -17.32
C VAL A 669 -7.41 -9.24 -17.37
N GLN A 670 -6.81 -8.25 -16.73
CA GLN A 670 -7.34 -6.89 -16.64
C GLN A 670 -6.49 -5.92 -17.44
N SER A 671 -7.13 -5.07 -18.26
CA SER A 671 -6.44 -4.04 -19.03
C SER A 671 -6.76 -2.64 -18.49
N THR A 672 -5.76 -1.79 -18.30
CA THR A 672 -5.95 -0.37 -17.99
C THR A 672 -6.28 0.48 -19.22
N ALA A 673 -6.52 -0.14 -20.38
CA ALA A 673 -6.92 0.56 -21.60
C ALA A 673 -8.07 1.52 -21.30
N SER A 674 -7.88 2.80 -21.67
CA SER A 674 -8.81 3.86 -21.34
C SER A 674 -10.20 3.56 -21.91
N LEU A 675 -11.14 3.26 -21.01
CA LEU A 675 -12.55 3.17 -21.35
C LEU A 675 -13.10 4.57 -21.60
N VAL A 676 -14.00 4.69 -22.58
CA VAL A 676 -14.67 5.95 -22.89
C VAL A 676 -15.68 6.23 -21.78
N ARG A 677 -15.52 7.36 -21.09
CA ARG A 677 -16.46 7.89 -20.11
C ARG A 677 -17.39 8.89 -20.81
N PRO A 678 -18.71 8.83 -20.56
CA PRO A 678 -19.61 9.90 -20.99
C PRO A 678 -19.33 11.18 -20.19
N GLU A 679 -19.18 12.29 -20.91
CA GLU A 679 -19.01 13.63 -20.34
C GLU A 679 -20.00 14.61 -20.97
N VAL A 680 -20.29 15.72 -20.27
CA VAL A 680 -21.10 16.81 -20.81
C VAL A 680 -20.15 17.87 -21.35
N ALA A 681 -20.01 17.94 -22.68
CA ALA A 681 -19.17 18.92 -23.36
C ALA A 681 -19.96 20.20 -23.62
N VAL A 682 -19.45 21.32 -23.09
CA VAL A 682 -19.99 22.66 -23.32
C VAL A 682 -19.13 23.37 -24.35
N ARG A 683 -19.72 23.72 -25.50
CA ARG A 683 -19.03 24.42 -26.59
C ARG A 683 -19.58 25.84 -26.71
N PRO A 684 -18.83 26.86 -26.25
CA PRO A 684 -19.21 28.25 -26.45
C PRO A 684 -19.30 28.59 -27.95
N ASP A 685 -20.34 29.32 -28.32
CA ASP A 685 -20.45 30.00 -29.62
C ASP A 685 -19.77 31.35 -29.46
N PHE A 686 -18.51 31.45 -29.92
CA PHE A 686 -17.67 32.63 -29.67
C PHE A 686 -18.25 33.92 -30.24
N ASP A 687 -18.98 33.84 -31.37
CA ASP A 687 -19.58 35.02 -32.00
C ASP A 687 -20.73 35.54 -31.14
N LYS A 688 -21.68 34.66 -30.77
CA LYS A 688 -22.82 35.04 -29.90
C LYS A 688 -22.38 35.43 -28.49
N ALA A 689 -21.37 34.75 -27.95
CA ALA A 689 -20.81 35.06 -26.65
C ALA A 689 -20.14 36.45 -26.66
N ALA A 690 -19.41 36.79 -27.72
CA ALA A 690 -18.81 38.12 -27.87
C ALA A 690 -19.85 39.23 -27.99
N ASP A 691 -20.89 39.03 -28.81
CA ASP A 691 -21.99 40.01 -28.98
C ASP A 691 -22.71 40.33 -27.66
N LEU A 692 -22.81 39.34 -26.78
CA LEU A 692 -23.47 39.46 -25.48
C LEU A 692 -22.51 39.75 -24.32
N GLY A 693 -21.21 39.83 -24.60
CA GLY A 693 -20.16 40.07 -23.61
C GLY A 693 -20.01 38.94 -22.58
N VAL A 694 -20.29 37.70 -22.97
CA VAL A 694 -20.12 36.50 -22.15
C VAL A 694 -18.75 35.88 -22.43
N THR A 695 -17.99 35.56 -21.37
CA THR A 695 -16.69 34.90 -21.51
C THR A 695 -16.80 33.40 -21.24
N SER A 696 -15.91 32.61 -21.83
CA SER A 696 -15.80 31.16 -21.53
C SER A 696 -15.51 30.90 -20.05
N SER A 697 -14.77 31.79 -19.40
CA SER A 697 -14.50 31.73 -17.95
C SER A 697 -15.78 31.90 -17.14
N ALA A 698 -16.64 32.86 -17.50
CA ALA A 698 -17.94 33.06 -16.85
C ALA A 698 -18.89 31.88 -17.03
N ILE A 699 -18.91 31.26 -18.22
CA ILE A 699 -19.67 30.03 -18.49
C ILE A 699 -19.19 28.91 -17.57
N ALA A 700 -17.87 28.67 -17.53
CA ALA A 700 -17.27 27.61 -16.73
C ALA A 700 -17.48 27.81 -15.22
N GLU A 701 -17.30 29.03 -14.72
CA GLU A 701 -17.55 29.38 -13.31
C GLU A 701 -19.01 29.13 -12.92
N THR A 702 -19.95 29.60 -13.75
CA THR A 702 -21.39 29.43 -13.50
C THR A 702 -21.76 27.95 -13.43
N LEU A 703 -21.31 27.14 -14.40
CA LEU A 703 -21.58 25.71 -14.43
C LEU A 703 -20.93 24.96 -13.27
N ARG A 704 -19.69 25.31 -12.90
CA ARG A 704 -18.98 24.70 -11.77
C ARG A 704 -19.72 24.95 -10.46
N VAL A 705 -20.01 26.22 -10.15
CA VAL A 705 -20.76 26.59 -8.94
C VAL A 705 -22.15 25.94 -8.95
N ALA A 706 -22.85 25.95 -10.08
CA ALA A 706 -24.16 25.33 -10.20
C ALA A 706 -24.16 23.81 -9.97
N THR A 707 -23.10 23.09 -10.35
CA THR A 707 -23.08 21.62 -10.33
C THR A 707 -22.35 21.04 -9.13
N SER A 708 -21.12 21.51 -8.86
CA SER A 708 -20.21 20.96 -7.86
C SER A 708 -19.99 21.90 -6.66
N GLY A 709 -20.38 23.18 -6.81
CA GLY A 709 -20.03 24.24 -5.88
C GLY A 709 -18.70 24.91 -6.25
N ASP A 710 -18.38 25.99 -5.54
CA ASP A 710 -17.11 26.68 -5.72
C ASP A 710 -15.93 25.90 -5.11
N TYR A 711 -14.70 26.31 -5.41
CA TYR A 711 -13.51 25.67 -4.85
C TYR A 711 -13.45 25.79 -3.33
N ASP A 712 -12.98 24.75 -2.62
CA ASP A 712 -12.91 24.71 -1.15
C ASP A 712 -12.27 25.93 -0.48
N ILE A 713 -11.30 26.58 -1.15
CA ILE A 713 -10.62 27.79 -0.67
C ILE A 713 -11.49 29.05 -0.76
N SER A 714 -12.49 29.03 -1.64
CA SER A 714 -13.44 30.11 -1.88
C SER A 714 -14.76 29.92 -1.13
N LEU A 715 -15.01 28.71 -0.58
CA LEU A 715 -16.25 28.44 0.15
C LEU A 715 -16.25 29.14 1.52
N PRO A 716 -17.32 29.89 1.86
CA PRO A 716 -17.53 30.36 3.22
C PRO A 716 -17.77 29.16 4.16
N LYS A 717 -17.50 29.34 5.46
CA LYS A 717 -17.56 28.24 6.44
C LYS A 717 -18.29 28.67 7.70
N LEU A 718 -19.15 27.81 8.23
CA LEU A 718 -19.69 27.97 9.57
C LEU A 718 -18.61 27.62 10.60
N ASN A 719 -18.25 28.60 11.43
CA ASN A 719 -17.30 28.42 12.53
C ASN A 719 -18.03 27.89 13.77
N LEU A 720 -18.06 26.57 13.95
CA LEU A 720 -18.51 25.94 15.20
C LEU A 720 -17.33 25.83 16.17
N ALA A 721 -17.63 25.63 17.46
CA ALA A 721 -16.62 25.63 18.52
C ALA A 721 -15.49 24.59 18.32
N GLN A 722 -15.78 23.46 17.65
CA GLN A 722 -14.84 22.35 17.46
C GLN A 722 -14.54 22.05 15.99
N ARG A 723 -15.30 22.59 15.03
CA ARG A 723 -15.14 22.31 13.60
C ARG A 723 -15.65 23.42 12.70
N GLN A 724 -15.08 23.52 11.50
CA GLN A 724 -15.60 24.36 10.44
C GLN A 724 -16.43 23.52 9.48
N VAL A 725 -17.64 23.98 9.14
CA VAL A 725 -18.53 23.30 8.19
C VAL A 725 -18.59 24.14 6.91
N PRO A 726 -18.24 23.60 5.74
CA PRO A 726 -18.30 24.36 4.48
C PRO A 726 -19.74 24.66 4.09
N ILE A 727 -19.97 25.84 3.55
CA ILE A 727 -21.24 26.27 2.96
C ILE A 727 -21.10 26.13 1.44
N VAL A 728 -21.83 25.18 0.86
CA VAL A 728 -21.73 24.84 -0.56
C VAL A 728 -22.96 25.38 -1.29
N VAL A 729 -22.73 26.31 -2.21
CA VAL A 729 -23.75 26.84 -3.12
C VAL A 729 -23.79 25.97 -4.37
N LYS A 730 -24.93 25.35 -4.67
CA LYS A 730 -25.15 24.55 -5.89
C LYS A 730 -26.64 24.50 -6.25
N LEU A 731 -26.97 24.04 -7.44
CA LEU A 731 -28.36 23.79 -7.83
C LEU A 731 -28.96 22.63 -7.02
N ASP A 732 -30.28 22.60 -6.96
CA ASP A 732 -31.00 21.44 -6.46
C ASP A 732 -30.67 20.15 -7.24
N ASP A 733 -30.72 19.00 -6.55
CA ASP A 733 -30.27 17.71 -7.08
C ASP A 733 -31.11 17.24 -8.29
N ALA A 734 -32.39 17.62 -8.38
CA ALA A 734 -33.23 17.33 -9.53
C ALA A 734 -32.82 18.15 -10.76
N ALA A 735 -32.48 19.43 -10.56
CA ALA A 735 -32.09 20.35 -11.63
C ALA A 735 -30.76 19.92 -12.29
N ARG A 736 -29.85 19.28 -11.55
CA ARG A 736 -28.54 18.80 -12.08
C ARG A 736 -28.67 17.61 -13.05
N LYS A 737 -29.79 16.88 -13.03
CA LYS A 737 -30.01 15.70 -13.87
C LYS A 737 -30.62 16.02 -15.23
N ASP A 738 -31.10 17.24 -15.42
CA ASP A 738 -31.76 17.67 -16.65
C ASP A 738 -30.88 18.64 -17.43
N LEU A 739 -30.40 18.20 -18.60
CA LEU A 739 -29.57 19.00 -19.48
C LEU A 739 -30.28 20.28 -19.95
N SER A 740 -31.61 20.21 -20.14
CA SER A 740 -32.40 21.35 -20.59
C SER A 740 -32.54 22.43 -19.52
N VAL A 741 -32.40 22.07 -18.23
CA VAL A 741 -32.34 23.04 -17.12
C VAL A 741 -30.96 23.70 -17.08
N LEU A 742 -29.88 22.94 -17.32
CA LEU A 742 -28.53 23.50 -17.42
C LEU A 742 -28.40 24.50 -18.58
N GLU A 743 -29.03 24.23 -19.72
CA GLU A 743 -29.08 25.16 -20.86
C GLU A 743 -29.81 26.48 -20.55
N ARG A 744 -30.76 26.47 -19.59
CA ARG A 744 -31.51 27.67 -19.20
C ARG A 744 -30.81 28.48 -18.10
N LEU A 745 -29.66 28.03 -17.61
CA LEU A 745 -28.92 28.76 -16.58
C LEU A 745 -28.48 30.13 -17.08
N ALA A 746 -28.63 31.13 -16.22
CA ALA A 746 -28.18 32.48 -16.49
C ALA A 746 -26.67 32.60 -16.27
N VAL A 747 -25.96 33.12 -17.28
CA VAL A 747 -24.53 33.42 -17.28
C VAL A 747 -24.36 34.94 -17.33
N PRO A 748 -23.37 35.54 -16.63
CA PRO A 748 -23.24 36.98 -16.62
C PRO A 748 -22.80 37.50 -17.99
N GLY A 749 -23.54 38.48 -18.52
CA GLY A 749 -23.25 39.19 -19.77
C GLY A 749 -23.17 40.70 -19.57
N SER A 750 -22.70 41.41 -20.60
CA SER A 750 -22.45 42.86 -20.57
C SER A 750 -23.70 43.71 -20.35
N HIS A 751 -24.84 43.26 -20.87
CA HIS A 751 -26.13 43.94 -20.78
C HIS A 751 -27.11 43.27 -19.80
N GLY A 752 -26.60 42.39 -18.95
CA GLY A 752 -27.38 41.56 -18.03
C GLY A 752 -27.15 40.06 -18.25
N PRO A 753 -27.77 39.20 -17.44
CA PRO A 753 -27.61 37.75 -17.56
C PRO A 753 -28.25 37.20 -18.83
N VAL A 754 -27.57 36.24 -19.44
CA VAL A 754 -27.97 35.60 -20.69
C VAL A 754 -28.12 34.10 -20.45
N MET A 755 -29.07 33.45 -21.14
CA MET A 755 -29.22 32.00 -21.05
C MET A 755 -28.01 31.28 -21.66
N LEU A 756 -27.51 30.27 -20.97
CA LEU A 756 -26.36 29.48 -21.42
C LEU A 756 -26.59 28.89 -22.82
N GLY A 757 -27.78 28.38 -23.12
CA GLY A 757 -28.13 27.82 -24.43
C GLY A 757 -28.14 28.82 -25.59
N GLN A 758 -28.12 30.13 -25.32
CA GLN A 758 -27.98 31.15 -26.36
C GLN A 758 -26.51 31.38 -26.77
N VAL A 759 -25.58 31.08 -25.87
CA VAL A 759 -24.14 31.38 -26.02
C VAL A 759 -23.25 30.13 -26.03
N ALA A 760 -23.80 28.96 -25.73
CA ALA A 760 -23.08 27.70 -25.75
C ALA A 760 -24.03 26.53 -26.08
N THR A 761 -23.50 25.51 -26.75
CA THR A 761 -24.19 24.24 -26.98
C THR A 761 -23.73 23.19 -25.98
N LEU A 762 -24.66 22.52 -25.30
CA LEU A 762 -24.38 21.41 -24.40
C LEU A 762 -24.64 20.09 -25.12
N SER A 763 -23.69 19.17 -25.07
CA SER A 763 -23.80 17.87 -25.75
C SER A 763 -23.13 16.78 -24.93
N ILE A 764 -23.64 15.55 -25.01
CA ILE A 764 -22.97 14.39 -24.44
C ILE A 764 -21.83 13.98 -25.37
N ALA A 765 -20.61 13.97 -24.86
CA ALA A 765 -19.40 13.55 -25.56
C ALA A 765 -18.76 12.36 -24.82
N GLY A 766 -17.73 11.77 -25.43
CA GLY A 766 -16.92 10.71 -24.82
C GLY A 766 -15.49 11.16 -24.63
N GLY A 767 -14.95 10.98 -23.42
CA GLY A 767 -13.57 11.27 -23.07
C GLY A 767 -12.87 10.05 -22.45
N PRO A 768 -11.52 10.03 -22.40
CA PRO A 768 -10.79 8.97 -21.69
C PRO A 768 -11.07 9.07 -20.19
N ALA A 769 -11.42 7.94 -19.54
CA ALA A 769 -11.67 7.91 -18.10
C ALA A 769 -10.40 8.08 -17.27
N VAL A 770 -9.31 7.44 -17.72
CA VAL A 770 -7.99 7.44 -17.09
C VAL A 770 -6.95 7.44 -18.21
N ILE A 771 -5.86 8.18 -18.03
CA ILE A 771 -4.70 8.11 -18.91
C ILE A 771 -3.51 7.71 -18.05
N ASP A 772 -2.99 6.50 -18.29
CA ASP A 772 -1.71 6.07 -17.73
C ASP A 772 -0.59 6.48 -18.68
N ARG A 773 0.52 6.94 -18.10
CA ARG A 773 1.74 7.27 -18.83
C ARG A 773 2.96 6.65 -18.14
N TYR A 774 3.87 6.14 -18.94
CA TYR A 774 5.15 5.58 -18.54
C TYR A 774 6.28 6.29 -19.28
N ASP A 775 7.23 6.85 -18.54
CA ASP A 775 8.36 7.62 -19.07
C ASP A 775 7.95 8.67 -20.13
N ARG A 776 6.82 9.34 -19.87
CA ARG A 776 6.19 10.40 -20.70
C ARG A 776 5.49 9.91 -21.97
N THR A 777 5.32 8.60 -22.15
CA THR A 777 4.53 8.02 -23.23
C THR A 777 3.25 7.43 -22.67
N ARG A 778 2.15 7.41 -23.43
CA ARG A 778 0.93 6.73 -22.97
C ARG A 778 1.18 5.23 -22.93
N ASN A 779 0.65 4.56 -21.90
CA ASN A 779 0.77 3.13 -21.76
C ASN A 779 -0.56 2.46 -21.39
N VAL A 780 -0.63 1.17 -21.68
CA VAL A 780 -1.72 0.28 -21.27
C VAL A 780 -1.09 -0.88 -20.52
N ASN A 781 -1.51 -1.08 -19.28
CA ASN A 781 -1.05 -2.18 -18.44
C ASN A 781 -2.04 -3.33 -18.50
N PHE A 782 -1.53 -4.54 -18.67
CA PHE A 782 -2.26 -5.79 -18.54
C PHE A 782 -1.84 -6.44 -17.23
N GLU A 783 -2.71 -6.36 -16.22
CA GLU A 783 -2.54 -7.14 -14.99
C GLU A 783 -3.11 -8.53 -15.23
N ILE A 784 -2.22 -9.51 -15.28
CA ILE A 784 -2.52 -10.92 -15.53
C ILE A 784 -2.34 -11.69 -14.23
N GLU A 785 -3.41 -12.27 -13.74
CA GLU A 785 -3.36 -13.10 -12.54
C GLU A 785 -2.79 -14.49 -12.87
N LEU A 786 -1.76 -14.91 -12.13
CA LEU A 786 -1.02 -16.14 -12.45
C LEU A 786 -1.77 -17.42 -12.05
N SER A 787 -2.71 -17.34 -11.11
CA SER A 787 -3.54 -18.48 -10.65
C SER A 787 -2.75 -19.76 -10.32
N GLY A 788 -1.52 -19.61 -9.81
CA GLY A 788 -0.61 -20.70 -9.45
C GLY A 788 0.36 -21.16 -10.55
N LEU A 789 0.35 -20.53 -11.73
CA LEU A 789 1.39 -20.72 -12.73
C LEU A 789 2.67 -19.94 -12.39
N PRO A 790 3.87 -20.46 -12.70
CA PRO A 790 5.10 -19.71 -12.52
C PRO A 790 5.13 -18.44 -13.39
N LEU A 791 5.61 -17.34 -12.81
CA LEU A 791 5.69 -16.03 -13.48
C LEU A 791 6.50 -16.13 -14.79
N GLY A 792 7.67 -16.79 -14.75
CA GLY A 792 8.57 -16.93 -15.90
C GLY A 792 7.92 -17.66 -17.08
N ASP A 793 7.14 -18.72 -16.82
CA ASP A 793 6.45 -19.48 -17.87
C ASP A 793 5.35 -18.65 -18.54
N VAL A 794 4.62 -17.84 -17.76
CA VAL A 794 3.57 -16.97 -18.28
C VAL A 794 4.17 -15.81 -19.08
N ALA A 795 5.26 -15.20 -18.62
CA ALA A 795 5.97 -14.15 -19.35
C ALA A 795 6.46 -14.67 -20.72
N ALA A 796 7.11 -15.84 -20.77
CA ALA A 796 7.56 -16.46 -22.01
C ALA A 796 6.40 -16.72 -22.98
N LYS A 797 5.29 -17.30 -22.49
CA LYS A 797 4.09 -17.53 -23.32
C LYS A 797 3.46 -16.24 -23.81
N ALA A 798 3.43 -15.18 -23.00
CA ALA A 798 2.90 -13.89 -23.38
C ALA A 798 3.73 -13.23 -24.50
N GLN A 799 5.06 -13.34 -24.45
CA GLN A 799 5.95 -12.85 -25.51
C GLN A 799 5.78 -13.62 -26.83
N GLU A 800 5.38 -14.89 -26.76
CA GLU A 800 5.20 -15.72 -27.95
C GLU A 800 3.90 -15.43 -28.73
N LEU A 801 2.97 -14.66 -28.16
CA LEU A 801 1.66 -14.38 -28.75
C LEU A 801 1.77 -13.66 -30.11
N PRO A 802 0.93 -14.00 -31.10
CA PRO A 802 0.94 -13.36 -32.41
C PRO A 802 0.73 -11.85 -32.36
N SER A 803 -0.16 -11.36 -31.48
CA SER A 803 -0.41 -9.92 -31.28
C SER A 803 0.77 -9.17 -30.68
N VAL A 804 1.59 -9.83 -29.85
CA VAL A 804 2.80 -9.24 -29.26
C VAL A 804 3.97 -9.24 -30.27
N LYS A 805 4.06 -10.27 -31.12
CA LYS A 805 5.06 -10.34 -32.20
C LYS A 805 4.77 -9.37 -33.36
N ASN A 806 3.50 -9.11 -33.63
CA ASN A 806 3.04 -8.26 -34.76
C ASN A 806 2.44 -6.94 -34.28
N LEU A 807 3.20 -6.16 -33.51
CA LEU A 807 2.73 -4.86 -33.02
C LEU A 807 2.74 -3.80 -34.13
N PRO A 808 1.77 -2.87 -34.12
CA PRO A 808 1.80 -1.69 -35.01
C PRO A 808 3.07 -0.87 -34.83
N ALA A 809 3.50 -0.18 -35.90
CA ALA A 809 4.63 0.73 -35.83
C ALA A 809 4.40 1.81 -34.75
N GLY A 810 5.38 1.97 -33.86
CA GLY A 810 5.32 2.93 -32.75
C GLY A 810 4.76 2.39 -31.44
N VAL A 811 4.23 1.15 -31.41
CA VAL A 811 3.86 0.45 -30.17
C VAL A 811 4.99 -0.48 -29.73
N LYS A 812 5.36 -0.44 -28.45
CA LYS A 812 6.40 -1.31 -27.88
C LYS A 812 5.91 -2.00 -26.62
N VAL A 813 6.35 -3.24 -26.43
CA VAL A 813 6.18 -3.94 -25.15
C VAL A 813 7.30 -3.52 -24.21
N ILE A 814 6.93 -3.25 -22.97
CA ILE A 814 7.86 -3.17 -21.85
C ILE A 814 7.36 -4.10 -20.75
N GLU A 815 8.29 -4.68 -20.02
CA GLU A 815 8.00 -5.45 -18.80
C GLU A 815 8.25 -4.53 -17.62
N ILE A 816 7.31 -4.49 -16.67
CA ILE A 816 7.44 -3.73 -15.43
C ILE A 816 7.04 -4.60 -14.24
N GLY A 817 7.38 -4.16 -13.04
CA GLY A 817 7.00 -4.85 -11.80
C GLY A 817 7.84 -6.10 -11.55
N ASP A 818 7.22 -7.17 -11.05
CA ASP A 818 7.96 -8.37 -10.60
C ASP A 818 8.84 -9.00 -11.69
N ALA A 819 8.43 -8.93 -12.96
CA ALA A 819 9.20 -9.47 -14.08
C ALA A 819 10.47 -8.65 -14.35
N GLU A 820 10.39 -7.32 -14.27
CA GLU A 820 11.56 -6.42 -14.40
C GLU A 820 12.53 -6.64 -13.24
N VAL A 821 12.02 -6.68 -12.01
CA VAL A 821 12.81 -6.92 -10.81
C VAL A 821 13.47 -8.31 -10.84
N MET A 822 12.78 -9.33 -11.37
CA MET A 822 13.34 -10.66 -11.58
C MET A 822 14.45 -10.68 -12.64
N GLY A 823 14.36 -9.83 -13.68
CA GLY A 823 15.42 -9.68 -14.68
C GLY A 823 16.65 -8.89 -14.20
N GLU A 824 16.50 -8.08 -13.14
CA GLU A 824 17.61 -7.36 -12.50
C GLU A 824 18.44 -8.23 -11.52
N LEU A 825 17.90 -9.38 -11.10
CA LEU A 825 18.52 -10.37 -10.21
C LEU A 825 19.37 -11.39 -11.01
#